data_AF-A0A6P6S051-F1
#
_entry.id   AF-A0A6P6S051-F1
#
_cell.length_a   1.000
_cell.length_b   1.000
_cell.length_c   1.000
_cell.angle_alpha   90.00
_cell.angle_beta   90.00
_cell.angle_gamma   90.00
#
_symmetry.space_group_name_H-M   'P 1'
#
loop_
_entity.id
_entity.type
_entity.pdbx_description
1 polymer ?
#
loop_
_entity_poly.entity_id
_entity_poly.type
_entity_poly.pdbx_seq_one_letter_code
_entity_poly.pdbx_strand_id
1 'polypeptide(L)'
;MVAAEGGVEPSADPKQWNTSCEIANSDNQQLHWQSDARETAVAEAVAAVAHSGGHEYGSSHFEALNLMLPRAASAALGSRSESGSIRIKLGSQAQSEGSAIAGTHAVLHGYEALRAMRARAHEFRKGYHNWRRHQAHGARGDVHDVFAEDASTATQHVIPWSHNAASSLESTGILMRASSTNGSDNAARGIILTAPGAAPPPSALAEVEALSRGHSMEKMELEPKWLRFFFNPHTPLLSAGVWPLRRDFLPHISQKATVPQYPVDSTAVKCWIAHIGVGGFHRSHQCVFYDDLLTKTALGLLPDDLPEGVDRGPWAVCGVGILPSDKRMCDILHDQEFLYTVLTRSQRICEARVVGSLMDFVFAPEEPMRLRGLLVDLRTKLLSLTITEKGYCMATDGNLDRESRGVKSDLTIAKANKTTWQGVETPQTAIGLIYMGLALRRAAGIRPFTVLSCDNIPNNGKLLKRMVVQFATEVDVEMATWISKHVCFPCTMVDRITPMTGSEHIALLEEDYGVGDKWPVVAEDFKQWVIGDTFCNDRPFFEAVGCLVVREVQSYEEMKLKLLNAGHSCIAYISTLLGYRYVDEAIRDVRISGFLRSYMDEATPCLKDLKVDIERYKERVVERFGNAFVKDELQRVAQDGSSKFYSTTRSSICQLLEQHKGVAKISLALAAWIVYFATDQVDGIKIEPSDPKTNVLRGFACEALRQPFCVSPVASFLHTVYGLPDALASVLTRWVTMAVAALSQRGVAETLDVGGPLEALLEACFHKEPSWMRFVEFSGQRGGARRLLSESSGIPGQPVDDKQEHYYTDKESADTDRLQEHNEAA
;
A
#
# COMPACT_ATOMS: atom_id res chain seq x y z
N MET A 1 -8.66 -18.39 -58.67
CA MET A 1 -9.34 -18.05 -59.93
C MET A 1 -8.61 -16.85 -60.53
N VAL A 2 -8.24 -16.91 -61.83
CA VAL A 2 -7.88 -15.78 -62.72
C VAL A 2 -6.75 -14.85 -62.19
N ALA A 3 -5.50 -14.95 -62.66
CA ALA A 3 -4.95 -14.39 -63.92
C ALA A 3 -5.05 -12.84 -63.99
N ALA A 4 -4.17 -12.01 -64.59
CA ALA A 4 -2.99 -12.18 -65.46
C ALA A 4 -2.19 -10.83 -65.43
N GLU A 5 -1.07 -10.54 -66.12
CA GLU A 5 -0.11 -11.31 -66.94
C GLU A 5 1.20 -10.51 -67.15
N GLY A 6 2.37 -11.18 -67.21
CA GLY A 6 3.55 -10.78 -68.03
C GLY A 6 4.44 -9.59 -67.59
N GLY A 7 5.76 -9.61 -67.84
CA GLY A 7 6.60 -10.70 -68.32
C GLY A 7 8.02 -10.28 -68.75
N VAL A 8 8.91 -11.27 -68.81
CA VAL A 8 10.06 -11.40 -69.75
C VAL A 8 11.35 -10.59 -69.48
N GLU A 9 12.34 -11.35 -68.97
CA GLU A 9 13.82 -11.26 -69.07
C GLU A 9 14.38 -11.22 -70.53
N PRO A 10 15.71 -11.24 -70.84
CA PRO A 10 16.92 -11.06 -70.01
C PRO A 10 18.07 -10.21 -70.67
N SER A 11 19.22 -10.15 -69.98
CA SER A 11 20.60 -10.31 -70.54
C SER A 11 21.53 -9.10 -70.82
N ALA A 12 22.84 -9.42 -70.72
CA ALA A 12 24.05 -8.77 -71.25
C ALA A 12 24.90 -7.82 -70.36
N ASP A 13 26.15 -8.26 -70.18
CA ASP A 13 27.37 -7.69 -69.55
C ASP A 13 28.19 -6.88 -70.62
N PRO A 14 29.46 -6.39 -70.44
CA PRO A 14 30.24 -5.80 -69.32
C PRO A 14 30.82 -4.38 -69.64
N LYS A 15 31.78 -3.91 -68.81
CA LYS A 15 32.91 -2.93 -69.03
C LYS A 15 32.77 -1.55 -68.35
N GLN A 16 33.61 -1.24 -67.34
CA GLN A 16 35.00 -0.75 -67.39
C GLN A 16 35.17 0.71 -67.87
N TRP A 17 35.77 1.55 -67.01
CA TRP A 17 36.93 2.46 -67.23
C TRP A 17 37.25 3.14 -65.87
N ASN A 18 38.37 2.89 -65.20
CA ASN A 18 39.78 3.32 -65.41
C ASN A 18 40.17 4.67 -64.77
N THR A 19 41.07 4.57 -63.77
CA THR A 19 42.34 5.33 -63.58
C THR A 19 42.28 6.83 -63.14
N SER A 20 43.23 7.42 -62.37
CA SER A 20 44.60 7.03 -61.97
C SER A 20 45.10 7.75 -60.68
N CYS A 21 46.23 7.27 -60.12
CA CYS A 21 47.33 8.02 -59.42
C CYS A 21 47.11 8.73 -58.06
N GLU A 22 48.10 8.85 -57.14
CA GLU A 22 49.36 8.10 -56.87
C GLU A 22 49.97 8.49 -55.49
N ILE A 23 50.57 7.52 -54.78
CA ILE A 23 51.79 7.57 -53.92
C ILE A 23 52.02 8.73 -52.91
N ALA A 24 52.10 8.43 -51.59
CA ALA A 24 53.36 8.49 -50.79
C ALA A 24 53.19 8.22 -49.26
N ASN A 25 54.06 7.34 -48.75
CA ASN A 25 54.66 7.19 -47.40
C ASN A 25 54.69 8.41 -46.45
N SER A 26 54.80 8.29 -45.11
CA SER A 26 54.91 7.11 -44.22
C SER A 26 54.59 7.46 -42.73
N ASP A 27 54.58 6.43 -41.88
CA ASP A 27 54.84 6.47 -40.42
C ASP A 27 53.89 7.26 -39.49
N ASN A 28 52.82 6.60 -39.06
CA ASN A 28 52.67 6.32 -37.62
C ASN A 28 51.80 5.07 -37.33
N GLN A 29 52.34 3.88 -37.61
CA GLN A 29 51.74 2.62 -37.14
C GLN A 29 52.00 2.43 -35.63
N GLN A 30 51.16 3.02 -34.77
CA GLN A 30 50.91 2.56 -33.38
C GLN A 30 49.79 3.38 -32.75
N LEU A 31 48.55 2.84 -32.76
CA LEU A 31 47.43 3.12 -31.82
C LEU A 31 46.08 2.50 -32.28
N HIS A 32 45.94 2.08 -33.55
CA HIS A 32 44.72 1.48 -34.13
C HIS A 32 44.46 -0.01 -33.76
N TRP A 33 44.68 -0.41 -32.51
CA TRP A 33 44.45 -1.81 -32.06
C TRP A 33 43.65 -1.95 -30.76
N GLN A 34 42.89 -0.93 -30.34
CA GLN A 34 42.06 -0.98 -29.13
C GLN A 34 40.64 -0.37 -29.24
N SER A 35 40.21 0.16 -30.39
CA SER A 35 38.83 0.60 -30.64
C SER A 35 37.94 -0.53 -31.15
N ASP A 36 38.36 -1.19 -32.23
CA ASP A 36 37.48 -1.99 -33.08
C ASP A 36 37.04 -3.30 -32.39
N ALA A 37 37.84 -3.80 -31.45
CA ALA A 37 37.49 -4.95 -30.61
C ALA A 37 36.35 -4.65 -29.61
N ARG A 38 36.07 -3.38 -29.28
CA ARG A 38 34.96 -3.00 -28.38
C ARG A 38 33.65 -2.78 -29.13
N GLU A 39 33.69 -2.16 -30.29
CA GLU A 39 32.47 -2.00 -31.11
C GLU A 39 31.99 -3.34 -31.68
N THR A 40 32.91 -4.22 -32.09
CA THR A 40 32.58 -5.59 -32.52
C THR A 40 31.96 -6.40 -31.38
N ALA A 41 32.53 -6.37 -30.17
CA ALA A 41 31.99 -7.11 -29.02
C ALA A 41 30.59 -6.61 -28.57
N VAL A 42 30.30 -5.30 -28.69
CA VAL A 42 28.97 -4.76 -28.40
C VAL A 42 27.96 -5.13 -29.50
N ALA A 43 28.36 -5.11 -30.77
CA ALA A 43 27.52 -5.57 -31.87
C ALA A 43 27.21 -7.08 -31.77
N GLU A 44 28.19 -7.90 -31.42
CA GLU A 44 28.02 -9.35 -31.20
C GLU A 44 27.15 -9.65 -29.97
N ALA A 45 27.31 -8.90 -28.86
CA ALA A 45 26.44 -9.04 -27.69
C ALA A 45 24.97 -8.68 -27.99
N VAL A 46 24.73 -7.60 -28.76
CA VAL A 46 23.38 -7.22 -29.21
C VAL A 46 22.80 -8.26 -30.18
N ALA A 47 23.61 -8.80 -31.09
CA ALA A 47 23.19 -9.86 -32.00
C ALA A 47 22.88 -11.18 -31.28
N ALA A 48 23.65 -11.55 -30.26
CA ALA A 48 23.44 -12.76 -29.45
C ALA A 48 22.14 -12.70 -28.64
N VAL A 49 21.81 -11.55 -28.04
CA VAL A 49 20.53 -11.31 -27.34
C VAL A 49 19.35 -11.31 -28.31
N ALA A 50 19.54 -10.91 -29.57
CA ALA A 50 18.50 -11.01 -30.60
C ALA A 50 18.26 -12.43 -31.14
N HIS A 51 19.24 -13.34 -31.01
CA HIS A 51 19.16 -14.72 -31.53
C HIS A 51 18.77 -15.77 -30.48
N SER A 52 18.80 -15.45 -29.18
CA SER A 52 18.39 -16.36 -28.09
C SER A 52 16.88 -16.44 -27.86
N GLY A 53 16.07 -15.89 -28.76
CA GLY A 53 14.60 -15.87 -28.71
C GLY A 53 13.93 -17.23 -28.90
N GLY A 54 14.09 -18.13 -27.93
CA GLY A 54 13.10 -19.18 -27.67
C GLY A 54 11.77 -18.54 -27.24
N HIS A 55 10.65 -19.10 -27.71
CA HIS A 55 9.33 -18.52 -27.51
C HIS A 55 8.92 -18.41 -26.03
N GLU A 56 7.98 -17.48 -25.76
CA GLU A 56 7.31 -17.19 -24.48
C GLU A 56 8.14 -16.41 -23.45
N TYR A 57 8.12 -15.06 -23.52
CA TYR A 57 7.82 -14.12 -22.42
C TYR A 57 7.83 -12.67 -22.96
N GLY A 58 6.89 -11.83 -22.51
CA GLY A 58 6.59 -10.54 -23.17
C GLY A 58 7.11 -9.26 -22.50
N SER A 59 7.18 -8.20 -23.31
CA SER A 59 7.20 -6.76 -22.98
C SER A 59 8.32 -6.15 -22.09
N SER A 60 8.89 -6.85 -21.11
CA SER A 60 9.78 -6.23 -20.10
C SER A 60 11.10 -5.69 -20.65
N HIS A 61 11.65 -6.29 -21.71
CA HIS A 61 12.98 -5.95 -22.22
C HIS A 61 13.03 -4.65 -23.03
N PHE A 62 11.90 -4.21 -23.60
CA PHE A 62 11.83 -2.95 -24.36
C PHE A 62 11.80 -1.71 -23.46
N GLU A 63 11.23 -1.81 -22.25
CA GLU A 63 11.28 -0.74 -21.26
C GLU A 63 12.68 -0.53 -20.69
N ALA A 64 13.44 -1.63 -20.50
CA ALA A 64 14.85 -1.55 -20.11
C ALA A 64 15.70 -0.79 -21.15
N LEU A 65 15.50 -1.05 -22.45
CA LEU A 65 16.17 -0.27 -23.52
C LEU A 65 15.79 1.21 -23.47
N ASN A 66 14.50 1.53 -23.33
CA ASN A 66 14.00 2.91 -23.29
C ASN A 66 14.53 3.71 -22.06
N LEU A 67 14.84 3.02 -20.95
CA LEU A 67 15.43 3.65 -19.75
C LEU A 67 16.96 3.86 -19.85
N MET A 68 17.66 3.07 -20.66
CA MET A 68 19.13 3.19 -20.83
C MET A 68 19.54 4.18 -21.92
N LEU A 69 18.76 4.29 -23.01
CA LEU A 69 19.02 5.20 -24.13
C LEU A 69 19.26 6.68 -23.72
N PRO A 70 18.48 7.30 -22.80
CA PRO A 70 18.73 8.67 -22.36
C PRO A 70 20.05 8.87 -21.60
N ARG A 71 20.50 7.85 -20.86
CA ARG A 71 21.77 7.87 -20.12
C ARG A 71 22.96 7.67 -21.05
N ALA A 72 22.85 6.80 -22.05
CA ALA A 72 23.84 6.66 -23.11
C ALA A 72 23.98 7.95 -23.93
N ALA A 73 22.86 8.58 -24.33
CA ALA A 73 22.87 9.85 -25.05
C ALA A 73 23.47 11.01 -24.22
N SER A 74 23.16 11.08 -22.91
CA SER A 74 23.73 12.09 -22.02
C SER A 74 25.24 11.92 -21.75
N ALA A 75 25.78 10.72 -21.94
CA ALA A 75 27.22 10.47 -21.86
C ALA A 75 27.96 10.84 -23.17
N ALA A 76 27.27 10.78 -24.32
CA ALA A 76 27.84 11.09 -25.63
C ALA A 76 27.78 12.58 -26.02
N LEU A 77 26.79 13.34 -25.53
CA LEU A 77 26.48 14.70 -26.02
C LEU A 77 27.12 15.86 -25.22
N GLY A 78 28.29 15.65 -24.62
CA GLY A 78 28.97 16.66 -23.82
C GLY A 78 29.54 17.83 -24.63
N SER A 79 28.79 18.91 -24.82
CA SER A 79 29.35 20.20 -25.28
C SER A 79 28.66 21.42 -24.64
N ARG A 80 29.42 22.51 -24.48
CA ARG A 80 28.98 23.79 -23.87
C ARG A 80 29.11 24.94 -24.87
N SER A 81 28.23 25.93 -24.78
CA SER A 81 28.53 27.30 -25.24
C SER A 81 27.71 28.37 -24.53
N GLU A 82 28.27 29.58 -24.48
CA GLU A 82 27.75 30.74 -23.76
C GLU A 82 27.27 31.83 -24.73
N SER A 83 26.29 32.62 -24.28
CA SER A 83 25.97 33.99 -24.73
C SER A 83 26.06 34.34 -26.23
N GLY A 84 24.88 34.44 -26.87
CA GLY A 84 24.72 35.09 -28.17
C GLY A 84 23.39 35.86 -28.27
N SER A 85 23.42 37.18 -28.12
CA SER A 85 22.23 38.04 -28.22
C SER A 85 21.82 38.25 -29.68
N ILE A 86 20.79 37.55 -30.16
CA ILE A 86 20.26 37.79 -31.51
C ILE A 86 19.25 38.95 -31.47
N ARG A 87 19.70 40.15 -31.87
CA ARG A 87 18.81 41.24 -32.28
C ARG A 87 18.26 40.91 -33.67
N ILE A 88 16.99 40.53 -33.76
CA ILE A 88 16.30 40.48 -35.06
C ILE A 88 15.96 41.92 -35.47
N LYS A 89 16.55 42.39 -36.57
CA LYS A 89 16.12 43.63 -37.23
C LYS A 89 14.73 43.41 -37.83
N LEU A 90 13.75 44.21 -37.41
CA LEU A 90 12.49 44.33 -38.14
C LEU A 90 12.77 45.02 -39.49
N GLY A 91 12.68 44.25 -40.57
CA GLY A 91 12.61 44.78 -41.93
C GLY A 91 11.23 45.40 -42.18
N SER A 92 11.21 46.64 -42.64
CA SER A 92 10.00 47.42 -42.91
C SER A 92 9.31 47.08 -44.23
N GLN A 93 8.02 47.47 -44.32
CA GLN A 93 7.06 47.31 -45.43
C GLN A 93 6.27 45.99 -45.39
N ALA A 94 4.93 45.95 -45.50
CA ALA A 94 3.97 46.98 -45.92
C ALA A 94 2.76 47.13 -44.96
N GLN A 95 1.88 48.10 -45.26
CA GLN A 95 0.77 48.54 -44.40
C GLN A 95 -0.48 47.63 -44.47
N SER A 96 -1.07 47.33 -43.32
CA SER A 96 -2.54 47.36 -43.10
C SER A 96 -2.84 47.41 -41.61
N GLU A 97 -3.79 48.24 -41.20
CA GLU A 97 -4.02 48.63 -39.80
C GLU A 97 -4.86 47.60 -39.01
N GLY A 98 -4.66 47.53 -37.69
CA GLY A 98 -5.64 46.98 -36.74
C GLY A 98 -5.20 45.76 -35.91
N SER A 99 -5.35 45.87 -34.58
CA SER A 99 -5.39 44.77 -33.60
C SER A 99 -4.11 43.94 -33.36
N ALA A 100 -3.11 44.51 -32.66
CA ALA A 100 -1.91 43.75 -32.24
C ALA A 100 -1.30 44.11 -30.85
N ILE A 101 -1.99 44.86 -29.98
CA ILE A 101 -1.42 45.32 -28.68
C ILE A 101 -1.96 44.55 -27.46
N ALA A 102 -3.07 43.80 -27.59
CA ALA A 102 -3.66 43.06 -26.46
C ALA A 102 -2.96 41.73 -26.11
N GLY A 103 -2.18 41.14 -27.02
CA GLY A 103 -1.65 39.78 -26.86
C GLY A 103 -0.46 39.64 -25.89
N THR A 104 0.46 40.61 -25.87
CA THR A 104 1.72 40.49 -25.12
C THR A 104 1.57 40.59 -23.61
N HIS A 105 0.64 41.41 -23.11
CA HIS A 105 0.37 41.51 -21.67
C HIS A 105 -0.29 40.23 -21.09
N ALA A 106 -1.15 39.56 -21.86
CA ALA A 106 -1.81 38.34 -21.41
C ALA A 106 -0.83 37.16 -21.25
N VAL A 107 0.12 37.02 -22.19
CA VAL A 107 1.14 35.95 -22.15
C VAL A 107 2.13 36.15 -21.00
N LEU A 108 2.51 37.40 -20.71
CA LEU A 108 3.35 37.74 -19.56
C LEU A 108 2.69 37.38 -18.23
N HIS A 109 1.42 37.73 -18.03
CA HIS A 109 0.68 37.32 -16.83
C HIS A 109 0.52 35.79 -16.70
N GLY A 110 0.32 35.07 -17.80
CA GLY A 110 0.29 33.60 -17.79
C GLY A 110 1.63 32.98 -17.35
N TYR A 111 2.75 33.51 -17.83
CA TYR A 111 4.09 33.04 -17.46
C TYR A 111 4.46 33.40 -16.01
N GLU A 112 4.07 34.58 -15.53
CA GLU A 112 4.23 35.01 -14.14
C GLU A 112 3.38 34.18 -13.18
N ALA A 113 2.12 33.90 -13.53
CA ALA A 113 1.27 32.98 -12.79
C ALA A 113 1.88 31.57 -12.73
N LEU A 114 2.41 31.05 -13.86
CA LEU A 114 3.09 29.76 -13.88
C LEU A 114 4.37 29.74 -13.02
N ARG A 115 5.12 30.85 -12.97
CA ARG A 115 6.27 31.03 -12.05
C ARG A 115 5.82 31.07 -10.59
N ALA A 116 4.75 31.81 -10.27
CA ALA A 116 4.20 31.89 -8.92
C ALA A 116 3.67 30.53 -8.44
N MET A 117 2.97 29.78 -9.30
CA MET A 117 2.53 28.40 -9.03
C MET A 117 3.73 27.47 -8.82
N ARG A 118 4.79 27.57 -9.65
CA ARG A 118 6.03 26.78 -9.46
C ARG A 118 6.77 27.15 -8.18
N ALA A 119 6.81 28.42 -7.81
CA ALA A 119 7.41 28.90 -6.56
C ALA A 119 6.63 28.39 -5.34
N ARG A 120 5.29 28.54 -5.33
CA ARG A 120 4.42 27.97 -4.29
C ARG A 120 4.52 26.44 -4.25
N ALA A 121 4.60 25.75 -5.39
CA ALA A 121 4.80 24.29 -5.43
C ALA A 121 6.16 23.86 -4.89
N HIS A 122 7.17 24.74 -4.93
CA HIS A 122 8.50 24.51 -4.36
C HIS A 122 8.52 24.82 -2.85
N GLU A 123 7.85 25.89 -2.41
CA GLU A 123 7.68 26.19 -0.99
C GLU A 123 6.77 25.18 -0.28
N PHE A 124 5.67 24.75 -0.90
CA PHE A 124 4.86 23.64 -0.41
C PHE A 124 5.67 22.34 -0.36
N ARG A 125 6.48 22.04 -1.37
CA ARG A 125 7.40 20.87 -1.31
C ARG A 125 8.40 20.99 -0.16
N LYS A 126 8.96 22.17 0.10
CA LYS A 126 9.81 22.41 1.29
C LYS A 126 9.01 22.28 2.59
N GLY A 127 7.83 22.89 2.69
CA GLY A 127 6.95 22.83 3.85
C GLY A 127 6.54 21.39 4.17
N TYR A 128 6.08 20.64 3.17
CA TYR A 128 5.74 19.22 3.25
C TYR A 128 6.95 18.36 3.64
N HIS A 129 8.13 18.61 3.08
CA HIS A 129 9.35 17.85 3.40
C HIS A 129 9.90 18.19 4.81
N ASN A 130 9.79 19.44 5.24
CA ASN A 130 10.15 19.88 6.58
C ASN A 130 9.16 19.35 7.63
N TRP A 131 7.86 19.41 7.34
CA TRP A 131 6.77 18.79 8.13
C TRP A 131 6.98 17.28 8.26
N ARG A 132 7.29 16.59 7.15
CA ARG A 132 7.61 15.16 7.13
C ARG A 132 8.75 14.80 8.09
N ARG A 133 9.75 15.68 8.23
CA ARG A 133 10.92 15.44 9.10
C ARG A 133 10.78 16.01 10.51
N HIS A 134 9.63 16.59 10.89
CA HIS A 134 9.47 17.39 12.11
C HIS A 134 10.49 18.56 12.21
N GLN A 135 10.99 19.01 11.07
CA GLN A 135 11.98 20.09 10.92
C GLN A 135 11.31 21.44 10.59
N ALA A 136 9.99 21.55 10.72
CA ALA A 136 9.23 22.77 10.49
C ALA A 136 9.49 23.84 11.59
N HIS A 137 10.64 24.50 11.51
CA HIS A 137 10.96 25.67 12.32
C HIS A 137 10.50 26.94 11.59
N GLY A 138 9.60 27.70 12.20
CA GLY A 138 9.47 29.14 11.96
C GLY A 138 8.98 29.59 10.58
N ALA A 139 7.75 29.22 10.20
CA ALA A 139 6.92 30.03 9.28
C ALA A 139 5.73 30.72 10.00
N ARG A 140 5.93 31.01 11.31
CA ARG A 140 5.16 31.85 12.24
C ARG A 140 3.64 31.55 12.41
N GLY A 141 3.17 31.25 13.63
CA GLY A 141 3.94 31.19 14.88
C GLY A 141 3.21 30.64 16.09
N ASP A 142 4.03 30.22 17.04
CA ASP A 142 3.86 30.22 18.48
C ASP A 142 2.46 29.91 19.02
N VAL A 143 2.15 28.60 19.06
CA VAL A 143 1.42 28.05 20.21
C VAL A 143 2.45 27.30 21.05
N HIS A 144 3.10 28.03 21.96
CA HIS A 144 3.69 27.43 23.16
C HIS A 144 2.58 26.72 23.96
N ASP A 145 2.95 25.72 24.76
CA ASP A 145 2.02 24.92 25.58
C ASP A 145 0.99 25.77 26.35
N VAL A 146 -0.26 25.80 25.87
CA VAL A 146 -1.41 26.37 26.60
C VAL A 146 -2.14 25.27 27.38
N PHE A 147 -1.38 24.42 28.08
CA PHE A 147 -1.88 23.48 29.09
C PHE A 147 -0.88 23.32 30.25
N ALA A 148 -0.43 24.46 30.79
CA ALA A 148 0.14 24.55 32.12
C ALA A 148 -0.55 25.72 32.86
N GLU A 149 -1.12 25.44 34.02
CA GLU A 149 -1.77 26.44 34.86
C GLU A 149 -0.71 27.36 35.50
N ASP A 150 -0.94 28.68 35.53
CA ASP A 150 -0.97 29.39 36.81
C ASP A 150 -1.54 30.81 36.70
N ALA A 151 -1.91 31.38 37.85
CA ALA A 151 -2.72 32.59 37.94
C ALA A 151 -1.92 33.92 37.98
N SER A 152 -2.68 35.00 37.71
CA SER A 152 -2.53 36.38 38.22
C SER A 152 -1.89 37.47 37.33
N THR A 153 -2.37 38.68 37.62
CA THR A 153 -1.93 40.05 37.25
C THR A 153 -2.01 40.51 35.79
N ALA A 154 -2.88 41.52 35.59
CA ALA A 154 -2.96 42.35 34.40
C ALA A 154 -1.83 43.39 34.33
N THR A 155 -1.48 43.86 33.13
CA THR A 155 -1.68 45.29 32.76
C THR A 155 -1.43 45.54 31.25
N GLN A 156 -1.86 46.73 30.81
CA GLN A 156 -1.86 47.20 29.42
C GLN A 156 -0.43 47.48 28.89
N HIS A 157 -0.23 47.40 27.57
CA HIS A 157 0.40 48.48 26.79
C HIS A 157 0.14 48.32 25.28
N VAL A 158 0.34 49.40 24.53
CA VAL A 158 -0.33 49.69 23.25
C VAL A 158 0.60 50.56 22.37
N ILE A 159 0.68 50.28 21.04
CA ILE A 159 1.21 51.15 19.93
C ILE A 159 2.76 51.38 19.89
N PRO A 160 3.44 51.67 18.73
CA PRO A 160 3.12 51.51 17.29
C PRO A 160 4.21 50.84 16.40
N TRP A 161 3.92 50.68 15.11
CA TRP A 161 4.89 50.56 14.00
C TRP A 161 5.75 51.83 13.77
N SER A 162 6.97 51.67 13.25
CA SER A 162 7.67 52.69 12.45
C SER A 162 8.73 52.12 11.48
N HIS A 163 9.19 52.96 10.55
CA HIS A 163 9.80 52.64 9.24
C HIS A 163 11.30 52.24 9.18
N ASN A 164 11.64 51.56 8.07
CA ASN A 164 12.87 51.63 7.25
C ASN A 164 14.26 51.27 7.81
N ALA A 165 14.92 50.29 7.15
CA ALA A 165 16.34 50.32 6.80
C ALA A 165 16.62 49.39 5.60
N ALA A 166 17.69 49.63 4.83
CA ALA A 166 18.02 48.92 3.59
C ALA A 166 19.47 48.37 3.57
N SER A 167 19.75 47.45 2.63
CA SER A 167 21.09 46.91 2.25
C SER A 167 21.85 46.12 3.33
N SER A 168 22.50 44.98 3.04
CA SER A 168 23.58 44.82 2.07
C SER A 168 23.72 43.41 1.47
N LEU A 169 24.35 43.36 0.29
CA LEU A 169 24.86 42.16 -0.37
C LEU A 169 26.39 42.06 -0.16
N GLU A 170 26.97 40.94 -0.60
CA GLU A 170 28.41 40.64 -0.75
C GLU A 170 29.21 40.13 0.47
N SER A 171 29.54 38.83 0.44
CA SER A 171 30.95 38.41 0.25
C SER A 171 31.07 37.02 -0.39
N THR A 172 31.65 36.99 -1.60
CA THR A 172 32.24 35.82 -2.28
C THR A 172 33.54 35.38 -1.59
N GLY A 173 34.15 34.20 -1.80
CA GLY A 173 33.93 33.08 -2.73
C GLY A 173 35.29 32.33 -2.95
N ILE A 174 35.33 31.30 -3.81
CA ILE A 174 36.47 30.71 -4.57
C ILE A 174 36.19 29.20 -4.85
N LEU A 175 36.64 28.53 -5.92
CA LEU A 175 36.59 28.72 -7.38
C LEU A 175 37.20 27.44 -8.03
N MET A 176 36.69 26.95 -9.17
CA MET A 176 37.42 26.30 -10.30
C MET A 176 36.36 25.74 -11.28
N ARG A 177 36.01 26.48 -12.34
CA ARG A 177 36.58 26.43 -13.71
C ARG A 177 36.24 25.18 -14.54
N ALA A 178 35.49 25.41 -15.61
CA ALA A 178 35.62 24.74 -16.90
C ALA A 178 35.16 25.74 -17.98
N SER A 179 35.69 25.64 -19.19
CA SER A 179 35.41 26.55 -20.33
C SER A 179 34.77 25.81 -21.51
N SER A 180 33.97 26.54 -22.28
CA SER A 180 33.27 26.15 -23.52
C SER A 180 34.27 26.09 -24.72
N THR A 181 33.94 25.67 -25.96
CA THR A 181 32.92 26.23 -26.88
C THR A 181 32.63 25.38 -28.15
N ASN A 182 31.37 25.41 -28.62
CA ASN A 182 30.86 25.48 -30.03
C ASN A 182 31.34 24.46 -31.12
N GLY A 183 30.54 24.01 -32.10
CA GLY A 183 29.11 24.23 -32.41
C GLY A 183 28.81 24.20 -33.94
N SER A 184 27.58 23.83 -34.35
CA SER A 184 26.99 23.91 -35.73
C SER A 184 27.57 22.93 -36.82
N ASP A 185 26.84 22.46 -37.86
CA ASP A 185 25.42 22.59 -38.24
C ASP A 185 25.00 21.55 -39.34
N ASN A 186 23.70 21.20 -39.40
CA ASN A 186 22.89 20.82 -40.59
C ASN A 186 23.31 19.67 -41.56
N ALA A 187 22.41 18.90 -42.22
CA ALA A 187 20.96 18.71 -42.09
C ALA A 187 20.46 17.42 -42.81
N ALA A 188 19.36 16.87 -42.30
CA ALA A 188 18.28 16.10 -42.96
C ALA A 188 18.55 15.15 -44.17
N ARG A 189 18.17 13.88 -43.99
CA ARG A 189 17.23 13.14 -44.88
C ARG A 189 16.70 11.90 -44.16
N GLY A 190 15.37 11.75 -44.07
CA GLY A 190 14.72 10.64 -43.37
C GLY A 190 14.27 9.52 -44.31
N ILE A 191 14.12 8.31 -43.75
CA ILE A 191 13.38 7.20 -44.36
C ILE A 191 12.47 6.60 -43.29
N ILE A 192 11.20 6.40 -43.65
CA ILE A 192 10.15 5.80 -42.82
C ILE A 192 10.18 4.28 -43.03
N LEU A 193 10.13 3.50 -41.95
CA LEU A 193 9.81 2.08 -42.00
C LEU A 193 8.69 1.77 -41.00
N THR A 194 7.56 1.30 -41.54
CA THR A 194 6.34 0.92 -40.83
C THR A 194 6.22 -0.59 -40.74
N ALA A 195 5.99 -1.14 -39.55
CA ALA A 195 5.50 -2.51 -39.35
C ALA A 195 4.60 -2.56 -38.08
N PRO A 196 3.62 -3.48 -37.99
CA PRO A 196 2.42 -3.26 -37.18
C PRO A 196 2.41 -3.97 -35.82
N GLY A 197 1.95 -3.27 -34.78
CA GLY A 197 1.61 -3.87 -33.48
C GLY A 197 1.42 -2.82 -32.37
N ALA A 198 0.22 -2.78 -31.78
CA ALA A 198 -0.15 -2.01 -30.57
C ALA A 198 0.40 -0.57 -30.43
N ALA A 199 -0.38 0.43 -30.87
CA ALA A 199 -0.06 1.84 -30.63
C ALA A 199 -0.18 2.22 -29.14
N PRO A 200 0.69 3.11 -28.61
CA PRO A 200 0.52 3.71 -27.28
C PRO A 200 -0.74 4.61 -27.26
N PRO A 201 -1.31 4.90 -26.07
CA PRO A 201 -2.50 5.74 -25.96
C PRO A 201 -2.25 7.13 -26.56
N PRO A 202 -3.17 7.66 -27.39
CA PRO A 202 -2.85 8.73 -28.34
C PRO A 202 -2.70 10.15 -27.74
N SER A 203 -2.87 10.35 -26.42
CA SER A 203 -3.01 11.69 -25.85
C SER A 203 -1.76 12.57 -25.98
N ALA A 204 -0.59 12.10 -25.55
CA ALA A 204 0.59 12.96 -25.41
C ALA A 204 1.17 13.45 -26.75
N LEU A 205 1.18 12.61 -27.79
CA LEU A 205 1.74 12.99 -29.09
C LEU A 205 0.74 13.79 -29.93
N ALA A 206 -0.55 13.45 -29.86
CA ALA A 206 -1.60 14.19 -30.56
C ALA A 206 -1.82 15.59 -29.96
N GLU A 207 -1.68 15.78 -28.65
CA GLU A 207 -1.71 17.11 -28.02
C GLU A 207 -0.56 18.01 -28.55
N VAL A 208 0.63 17.46 -28.75
CA VAL A 208 1.80 18.21 -29.27
C VAL A 208 1.65 18.53 -30.76
N GLU A 209 1.10 17.62 -31.57
CA GLU A 209 0.79 17.90 -32.98
C GLU A 209 -0.38 18.89 -33.14
N ALA A 210 -1.40 18.83 -32.30
CA ALA A 210 -2.52 19.78 -32.31
C ALA A 210 -2.08 21.19 -31.94
N LEU A 211 -1.18 21.34 -30.96
CA LEU A 211 -0.59 22.62 -30.57
C LEU A 211 0.30 23.25 -31.66
N SER A 212 0.83 22.46 -32.59
CA SER A 212 1.73 22.94 -33.65
C SER A 212 1.02 23.16 -35.00
N ARG A 213 -0.17 22.59 -35.22
CA ARG A 213 -1.01 22.82 -36.42
C ARG A 213 -2.18 23.74 -36.10
N GLY A 214 -1.91 25.03 -35.86
CA GLY A 214 -2.86 26.03 -35.35
C GLY A 214 -4.22 26.12 -36.07
N HIS A 215 -5.15 25.27 -35.67
CA HIS A 215 -6.56 25.31 -36.06
C HIS A 215 -7.41 25.84 -34.92
N SER A 216 -8.35 26.72 -35.25
CA SER A 216 -9.32 27.29 -34.33
C SER A 216 -10.25 26.19 -33.79
N MET A 217 -10.00 25.73 -32.58
CA MET A 217 -10.91 24.89 -31.80
C MET A 217 -11.67 25.75 -30.79
N GLU A 218 -12.99 25.61 -30.79
CA GLU A 218 -13.86 26.26 -29.79
C GLU A 218 -13.56 25.75 -28.38
N LYS A 219 -13.94 26.55 -27.37
CA LYS A 219 -13.63 26.35 -25.95
C LYS A 219 -13.92 24.92 -25.46
N MET A 220 -12.88 24.11 -25.38
CA MET A 220 -12.86 22.87 -24.61
C MET A 220 -11.78 23.02 -23.54
N GLU A 221 -12.20 23.17 -22.28
CA GLU A 221 -11.29 23.38 -21.14
C GLU A 221 -10.52 22.10 -20.79
N LEU A 222 -9.47 21.84 -21.56
CA LEU A 222 -8.46 20.83 -21.26
C LEU A 222 -7.52 21.35 -20.17
N GLU A 223 -8.01 21.45 -18.94
CA GLU A 223 -7.12 21.60 -17.78
C GLU A 223 -6.24 20.33 -17.64
N PRO A 224 -4.90 20.46 -17.58
CA PRO A 224 -4.03 19.33 -17.36
C PRO A 224 -4.28 18.74 -15.96
N LYS A 225 -4.94 17.58 -15.89
CA LYS A 225 -5.34 16.91 -14.64
C LYS A 225 -4.20 16.74 -13.62
N TRP A 226 -2.94 16.73 -14.07
CA TRP A 226 -1.77 16.63 -13.21
C TRP A 226 -1.50 17.88 -12.34
N LEU A 227 -2.03 19.05 -12.69
CA LEU A 227 -1.87 20.27 -11.87
C LEU A 227 -2.69 20.20 -10.57
N ARG A 228 -3.77 19.41 -10.53
CA ARG A 228 -4.55 19.13 -9.31
C ARG A 228 -3.76 18.36 -8.22
N PHE A 229 -2.61 17.78 -8.54
CA PHE A 229 -1.81 17.00 -7.58
C PHE A 229 -1.02 17.82 -6.56
N PHE A 230 -0.85 19.13 -6.79
CA PHE A 230 -0.03 19.99 -5.91
C PHE A 230 -0.75 21.23 -5.39
N PHE A 231 -1.90 21.58 -5.97
CA PHE A 231 -2.85 22.58 -5.50
C PHE A 231 -4.25 22.21 -5.97
N ASN A 232 -5.30 22.60 -5.25
CA ASN A 232 -6.59 22.78 -5.89
C ASN A 232 -6.46 24.01 -6.84
N PRO A 233 -6.63 23.88 -8.17
CA PRO A 233 -6.62 25.05 -9.06
C PRO A 233 -7.79 26.00 -8.74
N HIS A 234 -8.80 25.51 -8.01
CA HIS A 234 -9.90 26.30 -7.43
C HIS A 234 -9.61 26.70 -5.97
N THR A 235 -8.38 27.05 -5.62
CA THR A 235 -8.07 27.92 -4.48
C THR A 235 -7.97 29.39 -4.95
N PRO A 236 -9.10 30.09 -5.23
CA PRO A 236 -9.07 31.52 -5.11
C PRO A 236 -8.73 31.85 -3.65
N LEU A 237 -8.10 33.00 -3.42
CA LEU A 237 -8.16 33.67 -2.11
C LEU A 237 -9.63 33.62 -1.66
N LEU A 238 -9.91 33.06 -0.47
CA LEU A 238 -11.28 32.73 0.00
C LEU A 238 -12.16 33.99 0.13
N SER A 239 -12.68 34.48 -0.99
CA SER A 239 -13.56 35.64 -1.06
C SER A 239 -14.93 35.40 -0.45
N ALA A 240 -15.30 34.11 -0.28
CA ALA A 240 -16.54 33.65 0.33
C ALA A 240 -16.37 33.12 1.77
N GLY A 241 -15.15 33.12 2.33
CA GLY A 241 -14.86 32.56 3.65
C GLY A 241 -14.96 31.02 3.73
N VAL A 242 -15.08 30.52 4.95
CA VAL A 242 -15.23 29.09 5.29
C VAL A 242 -16.68 28.81 5.66
N TRP A 243 -17.31 27.84 5.01
CA TRP A 243 -18.69 27.44 5.30
C TRP A 243 -18.72 26.39 6.40
N PRO A 244 -19.48 26.58 7.49
CA PRO A 244 -19.62 25.55 8.52
C PRO A 244 -20.37 24.34 7.92
N LEU A 245 -19.91 23.13 8.24
CA LEU A 245 -20.52 21.92 7.68
C LEU A 245 -21.91 21.64 8.28
N ARG A 246 -22.94 22.18 7.64
CA ARG A 246 -24.38 21.96 7.92
C ARG A 246 -25.18 21.94 6.63
N ARG A 247 -26.42 21.42 6.67
CA ARG A 247 -27.23 21.14 5.48
C ARG A 247 -27.54 22.37 4.65
N ASP A 248 -27.83 23.50 5.29
CA ASP A 248 -28.11 24.79 4.64
C ASP A 248 -26.95 25.30 3.77
N PHE A 249 -25.71 24.86 4.04
CA PHE A 249 -24.51 25.27 3.31
C PHE A 249 -24.05 24.26 2.25
N LEU A 250 -24.67 23.08 2.14
CA LEU A 250 -24.34 22.09 1.11
C LEU A 250 -24.41 22.64 -0.33
N PRO A 251 -25.35 23.54 -0.71
CA PRO A 251 -25.35 24.17 -2.04
C PRO A 251 -24.15 25.09 -2.32
N HIS A 252 -23.44 25.55 -1.28
CA HIS A 252 -22.20 26.32 -1.41
C HIS A 252 -20.98 25.38 -1.41
N ILE A 253 -20.98 24.38 -0.53
CA ILE A 253 -19.91 23.37 -0.42
C ILE A 253 -19.80 22.53 -1.70
N SER A 254 -20.92 22.25 -2.38
CA SER A 254 -20.98 21.49 -3.65
C SER A 254 -20.15 22.08 -4.79
N GLN A 255 -19.74 23.35 -4.70
CA GLN A 255 -18.88 24.01 -5.68
C GLN A 255 -17.42 23.56 -5.60
N LYS A 256 -17.00 22.96 -4.47
CA LYS A 256 -15.61 22.55 -4.20
C LYS A 256 -15.46 21.11 -3.72
N ALA A 257 -16.48 20.54 -3.06
CA ALA A 257 -16.49 19.18 -2.53
C ALA A 257 -17.72 18.42 -3.01
N THR A 258 -17.63 17.09 -3.14
CA THR A 258 -18.79 16.25 -3.43
C THR A 258 -19.74 16.26 -2.23
N VAL A 259 -21.04 16.46 -2.45
CA VAL A 259 -22.08 16.42 -1.40
C VAL A 259 -23.12 15.34 -1.67
N PRO A 260 -23.86 14.86 -0.66
CA PRO A 260 -24.91 13.87 -0.85
C PRO A 260 -26.00 14.34 -1.82
N GLN A 261 -26.44 13.46 -2.73
CA GLN A 261 -27.49 13.74 -3.73
C GLN A 261 -28.86 13.18 -3.32
N TYR A 262 -29.10 13.06 -2.02
CA TYR A 262 -30.30 12.51 -1.42
C TYR A 262 -30.69 13.30 -0.15
N PRO A 263 -31.92 13.17 0.36
CA PRO A 263 -32.35 13.91 1.55
C PRO A 263 -31.51 13.54 2.79
N VAL A 264 -30.71 14.48 3.27
CA VAL A 264 -29.88 14.37 4.49
C VAL A 264 -30.66 14.79 5.74
N ASP A 265 -31.89 14.33 5.88
CA ASP A 265 -32.72 14.62 7.04
C ASP A 265 -33.28 13.35 7.67
N SER A 266 -33.11 13.20 8.97
CA SER A 266 -33.54 12.02 9.73
C SER A 266 -35.07 11.92 9.85
N THR A 267 -35.83 12.99 9.53
CA THR A 267 -37.28 12.89 9.35
C THR A 267 -37.63 12.18 8.04
N ALA A 268 -36.93 12.50 6.95
CA ALA A 268 -37.13 11.94 5.60
C ALA A 268 -36.51 10.55 5.41
N VAL A 269 -35.32 10.31 5.97
CA VAL A 269 -34.54 9.08 5.85
C VAL A 269 -34.40 8.41 7.22
N LYS A 270 -34.83 7.15 7.33
CA LYS A 270 -34.79 6.40 8.61
C LYS A 270 -33.57 5.51 8.68
N CYS A 271 -32.94 5.46 9.85
CA CYS A 271 -31.83 4.56 10.13
C CYS A 271 -32.35 3.11 10.18
N TRP A 272 -31.82 2.26 9.30
CA TRP A 272 -32.08 0.81 9.29
C TRP A 272 -30.88 0.01 9.83
N ILE A 273 -29.78 0.71 10.07
CA ILE A 273 -28.51 0.20 10.56
C ILE A 273 -28.19 0.90 11.87
N ALA A 274 -27.92 0.12 12.91
CA ALA A 274 -27.21 0.60 14.09
C ALA A 274 -25.72 0.25 13.94
N HIS A 275 -24.81 1.15 14.31
CA HIS A 275 -23.37 0.89 14.26
C HIS A 275 -22.67 1.18 15.59
N ILE A 276 -22.08 0.16 16.22
CA ILE A 276 -21.35 0.31 17.49
C ILE A 276 -19.87 0.66 17.20
N GLY A 277 -19.40 1.78 17.76
CA GLY A 277 -18.03 2.25 17.59
C GLY A 277 -17.81 3.01 16.29
N VAL A 278 -18.21 4.29 16.26
CA VAL A 278 -18.21 5.17 15.08
C VAL A 278 -16.80 5.72 14.79
N GLY A 279 -15.81 4.83 14.68
CA GLY A 279 -14.42 5.20 14.47
C GLY A 279 -14.14 5.86 13.11
N GLY A 280 -12.91 6.35 12.92
CA GLY A 280 -12.46 6.85 11.62
C GLY A 280 -12.69 5.83 10.49
N PHE A 281 -12.33 4.56 10.73
CA PHE A 281 -12.53 3.48 9.75
C PHE A 281 -14.00 3.28 9.37
N HIS A 282 -14.94 3.31 10.31
CA HIS A 282 -16.37 3.21 9.98
C HIS A 282 -16.83 4.34 9.05
N ARG A 283 -16.41 5.56 9.39
CA ARG A 283 -16.75 6.79 8.66
C ARG A 283 -16.11 6.84 7.26
N SER A 284 -14.88 6.35 7.11
CA SER A 284 -14.21 6.26 5.80
C SER A 284 -14.62 5.03 4.97
N HIS A 285 -15.15 3.97 5.58
CA HIS A 285 -15.42 2.70 4.91
C HIS A 285 -16.91 2.41 4.76
N GLN A 286 -17.57 1.84 5.78
CA GLN A 286 -18.95 1.37 5.64
C GLN A 286 -19.92 2.51 5.37
N CYS A 287 -19.78 3.66 6.04
CA CYS A 287 -20.58 4.84 5.75
C CYS A 287 -20.46 5.28 4.29
N VAL A 288 -19.27 5.29 3.69
CA VAL A 288 -19.10 5.69 2.28
C VAL A 288 -19.81 4.71 1.34
N PHE A 289 -19.82 3.40 1.64
CA PHE A 289 -20.63 2.44 0.87
C PHE A 289 -22.15 2.67 1.05
N TYR A 290 -22.61 3.03 2.24
CA TYR A 290 -24.01 3.39 2.47
C TYR A 290 -24.41 4.73 1.81
N ASP A 291 -23.51 5.71 1.76
CA ASP A 291 -23.68 7.00 1.08
C ASP A 291 -23.77 6.84 -0.45
N ASP A 292 -22.91 5.98 -1.01
CA ASP A 292 -23.02 5.53 -2.41
C ASP A 292 -24.35 4.81 -2.67
N LEU A 293 -24.84 4.00 -1.73
CA LEU A 293 -26.08 3.23 -1.90
C LEU A 293 -27.32 4.13 -1.80
N LEU A 294 -27.38 5.02 -0.81
CA LEU A 294 -28.45 6.01 -0.66
C LEU A 294 -28.54 6.92 -1.89
N THR A 295 -27.39 7.33 -2.44
CA THR A 295 -27.32 8.07 -3.71
C THR A 295 -27.93 7.26 -4.86
N LYS A 296 -27.54 5.99 -5.04
CA LYS A 296 -28.10 5.13 -6.09
C LYS A 296 -29.59 4.86 -5.91
N THR A 297 -30.07 4.66 -4.68
CA THR A 297 -31.50 4.48 -4.38
C THR A 297 -32.29 5.75 -4.72
N ALA A 298 -31.82 6.93 -4.30
CA ALA A 298 -32.50 8.19 -4.57
C ALA A 298 -32.55 8.57 -6.06
N LEU A 299 -31.51 8.22 -6.82
CA LEU A 299 -31.43 8.44 -8.26
C LEU A 299 -32.12 7.34 -9.10
N GLY A 300 -32.71 6.31 -8.48
CA GLY A 300 -33.34 5.20 -9.21
C GLY A 300 -32.36 4.30 -9.98
N LEU A 301 -31.09 4.26 -9.56
CA LEU A 301 -30.01 3.53 -10.25
C LEU A 301 -29.83 2.07 -9.76
N LEU A 302 -30.80 1.53 -9.01
CA LEU A 302 -30.85 0.13 -8.60
C LEU A 302 -31.86 -0.63 -9.48
N PRO A 303 -31.52 -1.82 -10.02
CA PRO A 303 -32.40 -2.60 -10.90
C PRO A 303 -33.74 -2.91 -10.23
N ASP A 304 -34.81 -3.06 -11.01
CA ASP A 304 -36.18 -3.29 -10.51
C ASP A 304 -36.33 -4.64 -9.78
N ASP A 305 -35.63 -5.67 -10.26
CA ASP A 305 -35.51 -6.98 -9.66
C ASP A 305 -34.29 -7.06 -8.72
N LEU A 306 -34.57 -7.12 -7.41
CA LEU A 306 -33.54 -7.37 -6.39
C LEU A 306 -33.48 -8.87 -6.03
N PRO A 307 -32.31 -9.40 -5.64
CA PRO A 307 -32.20 -10.75 -5.10
C PRO A 307 -33.05 -10.94 -3.83
N GLU A 308 -33.45 -12.18 -3.55
CA GLU A 308 -34.22 -12.51 -2.34
C GLU A 308 -33.47 -12.08 -1.07
N GLY A 309 -34.19 -11.46 -0.13
CA GLY A 309 -33.61 -10.93 1.11
C GLY A 309 -32.82 -9.62 0.96
N VAL A 310 -32.79 -9.02 -0.24
CA VAL A 310 -32.19 -7.69 -0.48
C VAL A 310 -33.28 -6.62 -0.56
N ASP A 311 -33.06 -5.49 0.11
CA ASP A 311 -34.00 -4.37 0.16
C ASP A 311 -33.34 -3.08 -0.36
N ARG A 312 -34.11 -2.17 -0.97
CA ARG A 312 -33.65 -0.85 -1.44
C ARG A 312 -33.32 0.11 -0.29
N GLY A 313 -33.92 -0.11 0.88
CA GLY A 313 -33.70 0.70 2.08
C GLY A 313 -34.82 1.70 2.37
N PRO A 314 -34.53 2.83 3.05
CA PRO A 314 -33.21 3.48 3.09
C PRO A 314 -32.24 2.88 4.12
N TRP A 315 -31.02 2.57 3.67
CA TRP A 315 -29.97 1.97 4.48
C TRP A 315 -29.08 3.00 5.20
N ALA A 316 -29.71 3.95 5.90
CA ALA A 316 -29.00 4.94 6.71
C ALA A 316 -28.57 4.39 8.07
N VAL A 317 -27.56 5.04 8.67
CA VAL A 317 -26.89 4.62 9.90
C VAL A 317 -27.25 5.52 11.08
N CYS A 318 -27.61 4.89 12.20
CA CYS A 318 -27.52 5.48 13.53
C CYS A 318 -26.23 5.00 14.20
N GLY A 319 -25.36 5.94 14.58
CA GLY A 319 -24.19 5.66 15.40
C GLY A 319 -24.57 5.26 16.83
N VAL A 320 -23.77 4.41 17.45
CA VAL A 320 -23.87 4.04 18.86
C VAL A 320 -22.48 4.14 19.50
N GLY A 321 -22.31 5.12 20.38
CA GLY A 321 -21.12 5.26 21.23
C GLY A 321 -21.36 4.62 22.60
N ILE A 322 -20.39 3.87 23.11
CA ILE A 322 -20.46 3.19 24.42
C ILE A 322 -19.31 3.57 25.36
N LEU A 323 -18.21 4.13 24.82
CA LEU A 323 -17.03 4.53 25.59
C LEU A 323 -17.07 6.04 25.87
N PRO A 324 -16.57 6.53 27.03
CA PRO A 324 -16.49 7.97 27.31
C PRO A 324 -15.75 8.79 26.25
N SER A 325 -14.79 8.17 25.54
CA SER A 325 -14.08 8.77 24.39
C SER A 325 -14.99 9.14 23.22
N ASP A 326 -16.13 8.45 23.06
CA ASP A 326 -17.05 8.63 21.94
C ASP A 326 -17.85 9.94 22.08
N LYS A 327 -18.02 10.45 23.30
CA LYS A 327 -18.87 11.61 23.63
C LYS A 327 -18.44 12.87 22.88
N ARG A 328 -17.15 13.23 22.90
CA ARG A 328 -16.62 14.41 22.18
C ARG A 328 -16.92 14.36 20.69
N MET A 329 -16.82 13.18 20.08
CA MET A 329 -17.14 12.99 18.66
C MET A 329 -18.65 13.06 18.42
N CYS A 330 -19.47 12.46 19.28
CA CYS A 330 -20.93 12.55 19.23
C CYS A 330 -21.38 14.01 19.21
N ASP A 331 -20.90 14.82 20.16
CA ASP A 331 -21.30 16.22 20.29
C ASP A 331 -20.88 17.05 19.06
N ILE A 332 -19.66 16.85 18.53
CA ILE A 332 -19.19 17.55 17.33
C ILE A 332 -19.98 17.13 16.07
N LEU A 333 -20.27 15.83 15.90
CA LEU A 333 -21.06 15.36 14.76
C LEU A 333 -22.52 15.85 14.86
N HIS A 334 -23.10 15.90 16.06
CA HIS A 334 -24.42 16.46 16.30
C HIS A 334 -24.50 17.94 15.88
N ASP A 335 -23.51 18.76 16.27
CA ASP A 335 -23.41 20.18 15.85
C ASP A 335 -23.31 20.35 14.31
N GLN A 336 -22.81 19.34 13.60
CA GLN A 336 -22.70 19.29 12.14
C GLN A 336 -23.90 18.56 11.47
N GLU A 337 -24.98 18.30 12.19
CA GLU A 337 -26.16 17.59 11.69
C GLU A 337 -25.81 16.18 11.15
N PHE A 338 -24.83 15.54 11.81
CA PHE A 338 -24.18 14.27 11.51
C PHE A 338 -23.39 14.20 10.19
N LEU A 339 -23.26 15.33 9.48
CA LEU A 339 -22.37 15.46 8.33
C LEU A 339 -20.90 15.50 8.77
N TYR A 340 -20.05 14.87 7.95
CA TYR A 340 -18.58 14.97 8.05
C TYR A 340 -17.97 14.75 6.66
N THR A 341 -16.69 15.08 6.54
CA THR A 341 -15.95 15.05 5.28
C THR A 341 -14.96 13.91 5.26
N VAL A 342 -15.01 13.08 4.22
CA VAL A 342 -13.95 12.13 3.87
C VAL A 342 -12.99 12.83 2.91
N LEU A 343 -11.79 13.15 3.41
CA LEU A 343 -10.68 13.64 2.60
C LEU A 343 -9.94 12.42 2.02
N THR A 344 -10.20 12.13 0.76
CA THR A 344 -9.55 11.04 0.03
C THR A 344 -8.23 11.54 -0.57
N ARG A 345 -7.11 10.89 -0.21
CA ARG A 345 -5.76 11.25 -0.65
C ARG A 345 -5.01 10.03 -1.19
N SER A 346 -4.60 10.10 -2.46
CA SER A 346 -3.70 9.15 -3.12
C SER A 346 -2.80 9.89 -4.12
N GLN A 347 -1.93 9.16 -4.83
CA GLN A 347 -1.16 9.75 -5.95
C GLN A 347 -2.06 10.19 -7.13
N ARG A 348 -3.30 9.72 -7.20
CA ARG A 348 -4.23 9.96 -8.32
C ARG A 348 -5.49 10.73 -7.95
N ILE A 349 -5.85 10.76 -6.67
CA ILE A 349 -7.10 11.37 -6.19
C ILE A 349 -6.78 12.25 -4.98
N CYS A 350 -7.30 13.47 -5.01
CA CYS A 350 -7.24 14.44 -3.92
C CYS A 350 -8.60 15.13 -3.89
N GLU A 351 -9.52 14.59 -3.10
CA GLU A 351 -10.94 14.96 -3.13
C GLU A 351 -11.51 15.04 -1.71
N ALA A 352 -12.35 16.04 -1.46
CA ALA A 352 -13.21 16.10 -0.30
C ALA A 352 -14.62 15.65 -0.68
N ARG A 353 -15.19 14.72 0.08
CA ARG A 353 -16.60 14.31 -0.01
C ARG A 353 -17.28 14.48 1.34
N VAL A 354 -18.31 15.31 1.40
CA VAL A 354 -19.26 15.29 2.51
C VAL A 354 -20.06 13.99 2.45
N VAL A 355 -20.12 13.29 3.57
CA VAL A 355 -20.88 12.07 3.77
C VAL A 355 -22.05 12.36 4.71
N GLY A 356 -23.23 11.89 4.33
CA GLY A 356 -24.49 12.05 5.06
C GLY A 356 -25.23 10.72 5.24
N SER A 357 -24.54 9.58 5.19
CA SER A 357 -25.14 8.26 5.50
C SER A 357 -25.36 8.03 6.99
N LEU A 358 -24.60 8.74 7.84
CA LEU A 358 -24.80 8.82 9.29
C LEU A 358 -25.85 9.91 9.54
N MET A 359 -27.03 9.53 10.03
CA MET A 359 -28.19 10.42 10.19
C MET A 359 -28.56 10.69 11.65
N ASP A 360 -28.02 9.90 12.58
CA ASP A 360 -28.28 9.99 14.01
C ASP A 360 -27.12 9.37 14.80
N PHE A 361 -27.02 9.71 16.08
CA PHE A 361 -26.08 9.12 17.04
C PHE A 361 -26.77 8.97 18.40
N VAL A 362 -26.55 7.82 19.04
CA VAL A 362 -26.98 7.54 20.42
C VAL A 362 -25.74 7.33 21.28
N PHE A 363 -25.56 8.18 22.30
CA PHE A 363 -24.54 7.94 23.33
C PHE A 363 -25.13 7.08 24.44
N ALA A 364 -24.86 5.78 24.36
CA ALA A 364 -25.49 4.72 25.13
C ALA A 364 -25.49 4.91 26.67
N PRO A 365 -24.47 5.50 27.32
CA PRO A 365 -24.48 5.75 28.76
C PRO A 365 -25.44 6.87 29.20
N GLU A 366 -25.68 7.89 28.36
CA GLU A 366 -26.57 9.02 28.67
C GLU A 366 -27.99 8.81 28.13
N GLU A 367 -28.16 7.98 27.11
CA GLU A 367 -29.42 7.85 26.34
C GLU A 367 -30.01 6.42 26.29
N PRO A 368 -30.12 5.69 27.42
CA PRO A 368 -30.54 4.28 27.45
C PRO A 368 -31.91 4.02 26.79
N MET A 369 -32.84 4.97 26.91
CA MET A 369 -34.18 4.84 26.30
C MET A 369 -34.16 5.00 24.78
N ARG A 370 -33.31 5.88 24.22
CA ARG A 370 -33.13 5.99 22.76
C ARG A 370 -32.45 4.74 22.21
N LEU A 371 -31.42 4.22 22.91
CA LEU A 371 -30.76 2.97 22.55
C LEU A 371 -31.76 1.81 22.53
N ARG A 372 -32.59 1.66 23.57
CA ARG A 372 -33.64 0.64 23.60
C ARG A 372 -34.59 0.79 22.42
N GLY A 373 -35.05 2.01 22.12
CA GLY A 373 -35.90 2.32 20.98
C GLY A 373 -35.29 1.88 19.64
N LEU A 374 -34.03 2.27 19.39
CA LEU A 374 -33.27 1.89 18.20
C LEU A 374 -33.15 0.36 18.04
N LEU A 375 -32.85 -0.36 19.12
CA LEU A 375 -32.65 -1.81 19.08
C LEU A 375 -33.95 -2.60 18.86
N VAL A 376 -35.11 -2.08 19.28
CA VAL A 376 -36.42 -2.71 19.06
C VAL A 376 -37.17 -2.21 17.82
N ASP A 377 -36.67 -1.18 17.13
CA ASP A 377 -37.30 -0.70 15.90
C ASP A 377 -37.33 -1.82 14.85
N LEU A 378 -38.51 -2.04 14.25
CA LEU A 378 -38.71 -3.04 13.19
C LEU A 378 -37.82 -2.75 11.96
N ARG A 379 -37.48 -1.47 11.75
CA ARG A 379 -36.61 -0.98 10.66
C ARG A 379 -35.13 -1.26 10.91
N THR A 380 -34.70 -1.47 12.16
CA THR A 380 -33.32 -1.87 12.46
C THR A 380 -33.13 -3.33 12.04
N LYS A 381 -32.63 -3.53 10.81
CA LYS A 381 -32.38 -4.86 10.21
C LYS A 381 -30.94 -5.33 10.42
N LEU A 382 -30.01 -4.39 10.62
CA LEU A 382 -28.56 -4.65 10.75
C LEU A 382 -27.97 -3.96 11.98
N LEU A 383 -27.23 -4.72 12.79
CA LEU A 383 -26.36 -4.18 13.85
C LEU A 383 -24.91 -4.44 13.44
N SER A 384 -24.21 -3.39 13.03
CA SER A 384 -22.80 -3.46 12.61
C SER A 384 -21.87 -2.86 13.67
N LEU A 385 -20.57 -3.12 13.56
CA LEU A 385 -19.61 -2.73 14.59
C LEU A 385 -18.15 -2.64 14.09
N THR A 386 -17.43 -1.63 14.58
CA THR A 386 -15.96 -1.55 14.58
C THR A 386 -15.49 -1.21 16.00
N ILE A 387 -15.21 -2.24 16.79
CA ILE A 387 -14.96 -2.14 18.25
C ILE A 387 -13.53 -2.52 18.65
N THR A 388 -12.64 -2.77 17.69
CA THR A 388 -11.27 -3.31 17.86
C THR A 388 -11.25 -4.72 18.45
N GLU A 389 -10.09 -5.37 18.39
CA GLU A 389 -9.84 -6.72 18.93
C GLU A 389 -10.25 -6.84 20.41
N LYS A 390 -10.05 -5.77 21.19
CA LYS A 390 -10.39 -5.73 22.62
C LYS A 390 -11.89 -5.70 22.88
N GLY A 391 -12.70 -5.17 21.95
CA GLY A 391 -14.15 -5.07 22.08
C GLY A 391 -14.89 -6.42 22.08
N TYR A 392 -14.22 -7.50 21.63
CA TYR A 392 -14.76 -8.86 21.61
C TYR A 392 -14.73 -9.51 23.01
N CYS A 393 -14.09 -8.87 23.99
CA CYS A 393 -13.92 -9.38 25.35
C CYS A 393 -13.37 -10.81 25.37
N MET A 394 -12.34 -11.09 24.56
CA MET A 394 -11.74 -12.41 24.40
C MET A 394 -10.53 -12.59 25.31
N ALA A 395 -10.49 -13.69 26.07
CA ALA A 395 -9.36 -14.10 26.88
C ALA A 395 -8.26 -14.80 26.04
N THR A 396 -7.12 -15.09 26.67
CA THR A 396 -5.96 -15.73 26.00
C THR A 396 -6.22 -17.16 25.52
N ASP A 397 -7.28 -17.82 26.00
CA ASP A 397 -7.73 -19.15 25.55
C ASP A 397 -8.67 -19.08 24.33
N GLY A 398 -9.01 -17.88 23.84
CA GLY A 398 -9.92 -17.66 22.72
C GLY A 398 -11.42 -17.72 23.07
N ASN A 399 -11.77 -17.81 24.36
CA ASN A 399 -13.13 -17.73 24.87
C ASN A 399 -13.46 -16.33 25.42
N LEU A 400 -14.71 -16.12 25.81
CA LEU A 400 -15.16 -14.91 26.51
C LEU A 400 -14.42 -14.75 27.85
N ASP A 401 -13.78 -13.60 28.04
CA ASP A 401 -13.18 -13.17 29.30
C ASP A 401 -14.27 -12.80 30.32
N ARG A 402 -14.75 -13.84 30.99
CA ARG A 402 -15.66 -13.77 32.15
C ARG A 402 -15.08 -13.00 33.33
N GLU A 403 -13.75 -12.87 33.41
CA GLU A 403 -13.08 -12.23 34.54
C GLU A 403 -12.97 -10.71 34.36
N SER A 404 -13.03 -10.23 33.12
CA SER A 404 -13.06 -8.80 32.79
C SER A 404 -14.20 -8.06 33.49
N ARG A 405 -13.90 -6.84 33.96
CA ARG A 405 -14.84 -5.99 34.71
C ARG A 405 -16.11 -5.68 33.92
N GLY A 406 -15.98 -5.41 32.62
CA GLY A 406 -17.11 -5.10 31.74
C GLY A 406 -18.07 -6.29 31.59
N VAL A 407 -17.53 -7.48 31.29
CA VAL A 407 -18.37 -8.69 31.15
C VAL A 407 -19.05 -9.06 32.47
N LYS A 408 -18.37 -8.94 33.62
CA LYS A 408 -19.00 -9.16 34.94
C LYS A 408 -20.16 -8.20 35.21
N SER A 409 -19.99 -6.91 34.89
CA SER A 409 -21.04 -5.90 35.01
C SER A 409 -22.25 -6.27 34.14
N ASP A 410 -22.00 -6.53 32.85
CA ASP A 410 -23.04 -6.82 31.87
C ASP A 410 -23.77 -8.13 32.15
N LEU A 411 -23.07 -9.17 32.61
CA LEU A 411 -23.68 -10.43 33.06
C LEU A 411 -24.59 -10.22 34.27
N THR A 412 -24.21 -9.33 35.20
CA THR A 412 -25.02 -9.00 36.38
C THR A 412 -26.30 -8.28 35.95
N ILE A 413 -26.16 -7.26 35.10
CA ILE A 413 -27.27 -6.52 34.47
C ILE A 413 -28.23 -7.47 33.73
N ALA A 414 -27.69 -8.34 32.87
CA ALA A 414 -28.47 -9.27 32.05
C ALA A 414 -29.18 -10.36 32.87
N LYS A 415 -28.53 -10.90 33.91
CA LYS A 415 -29.12 -11.90 34.83
C LYS A 415 -30.30 -11.33 35.61
N ALA A 416 -30.23 -10.07 36.02
CA ALA A 416 -31.34 -9.39 36.68
C ALA A 416 -32.52 -9.06 35.73
N ASN A 417 -32.27 -8.98 34.41
CA ASN A 417 -33.20 -8.41 33.43
C ASN A 417 -33.56 -9.34 32.28
N LYS A 418 -33.82 -10.63 32.55
CA LYS A 418 -34.01 -11.65 31.50
C LYS A 418 -35.07 -11.33 30.44
N THR A 419 -36.12 -10.58 30.76
CA THR A 419 -37.27 -10.35 29.86
C THR A 419 -37.70 -8.90 29.69
N THR A 420 -37.77 -8.08 30.75
CA THR A 420 -38.44 -6.77 30.71
C THR A 420 -37.53 -5.56 30.52
N TRP A 421 -36.26 -5.64 30.97
CA TRP A 421 -35.24 -4.58 30.86
C TRP A 421 -35.75 -3.16 31.23
N GLN A 422 -36.58 -3.01 32.25
CA GLN A 422 -37.18 -1.72 32.64
C GLN A 422 -36.29 -0.99 33.67
N GLY A 423 -35.93 0.27 33.39
CA GLY A 423 -35.18 1.13 34.32
C GLY A 423 -33.71 0.75 34.54
N VAL A 424 -33.06 0.15 33.55
CA VAL A 424 -31.77 -0.57 33.70
C VAL A 424 -30.58 0.26 33.22
N GLU A 425 -29.44 0.09 33.89
CA GLU A 425 -28.12 0.54 33.45
C GLU A 425 -27.76 -0.06 32.08
N THR A 426 -27.16 0.75 31.20
CA THR A 426 -26.73 0.30 29.87
C THR A 426 -25.53 -0.66 29.97
N PRO A 427 -25.51 -1.79 29.24
CA PRO A 427 -24.33 -2.64 29.13
C PRO A 427 -23.09 -1.87 28.68
N GLN A 428 -21.96 -2.12 29.34
CA GLN A 428 -20.67 -1.45 29.12
C GLN A 428 -19.87 -2.08 27.96
N THR A 429 -20.20 -3.30 27.54
CA THR A 429 -19.57 -4.01 26.44
C THR A 429 -20.48 -4.12 25.22
N ALA A 430 -19.88 -4.18 24.03
CA ALA A 430 -20.64 -4.45 22.81
C ALA A 430 -21.34 -5.82 22.87
N ILE A 431 -20.73 -6.83 23.50
CA ILE A 431 -21.30 -8.17 23.68
C ILE A 431 -22.60 -8.12 24.51
N GLY A 432 -22.57 -7.40 25.64
CA GLY A 432 -23.76 -7.19 26.49
C GLY A 432 -24.85 -6.38 25.80
N LEU A 433 -24.48 -5.36 25.01
CA LEU A 433 -25.43 -4.55 24.22
C LEU A 433 -26.10 -5.39 23.12
N ILE A 434 -25.35 -6.21 22.39
CA ILE A 434 -25.88 -7.17 21.40
C ILE A 434 -26.87 -8.13 22.08
N TYR A 435 -26.50 -8.71 23.23
CA TYR A 435 -27.39 -9.58 24.01
C TYR A 435 -28.69 -8.87 24.41
N MET A 436 -28.60 -7.65 24.96
CA MET A 436 -29.75 -6.83 25.33
C MET A 436 -30.69 -6.59 24.15
N GLY A 437 -30.16 -6.15 23.00
CA GLY A 437 -30.95 -5.90 21.80
C GLY A 437 -31.66 -7.15 21.28
N LEU A 438 -30.98 -8.30 21.28
CA LEU A 438 -31.56 -9.58 20.87
C LEU A 438 -32.63 -10.07 21.87
N ALA A 439 -32.41 -9.93 23.17
CA ALA A 439 -33.36 -10.31 24.21
C ALA A 439 -34.64 -9.47 24.15
N LEU A 440 -34.50 -8.14 23.99
CA LEU A 440 -35.61 -7.22 23.79
C LEU A 440 -36.45 -7.58 22.56
N ARG A 441 -35.81 -7.84 21.41
CA ARG A 441 -36.52 -8.21 20.17
C ARG A 441 -37.23 -9.56 20.32
N ARG A 442 -36.59 -10.57 20.91
CA ARG A 442 -37.19 -11.87 21.20
C ARG A 442 -38.43 -11.74 22.09
N ALA A 443 -38.34 -10.97 23.18
CA ALA A 443 -39.46 -10.73 24.09
C ALA A 443 -40.64 -10.00 23.42
N ALA A 444 -40.37 -9.13 22.45
CA ALA A 444 -41.37 -8.41 21.67
C ALA A 444 -41.90 -9.18 20.43
N GLY A 445 -41.44 -10.42 20.18
CA GLY A 445 -41.81 -11.18 18.98
C GLY A 445 -41.23 -10.64 17.66
N ILE A 446 -40.18 -9.80 17.74
CA ILE A 446 -39.57 -9.11 16.61
C ILE A 446 -38.43 -9.95 16.01
N ARG A 447 -38.38 -10.04 14.67
CA ARG A 447 -37.29 -10.70 13.91
C ARG A 447 -35.93 -10.12 14.34
N PRO A 448 -34.90 -10.95 14.63
CA PRO A 448 -33.57 -10.44 14.97
C PRO A 448 -32.98 -9.56 13.87
N PHE A 449 -32.05 -8.69 14.22
CA PHE A 449 -31.14 -8.07 13.26
C PHE A 449 -29.99 -9.04 12.93
N THR A 450 -29.39 -8.90 11.74
CA THR A 450 -28.09 -9.52 11.45
C THR A 450 -27.00 -8.77 12.21
N VAL A 451 -26.01 -9.48 12.78
CA VAL A 451 -24.90 -8.85 13.52
C VAL A 451 -23.62 -8.91 12.68
N LEU A 452 -23.19 -7.77 12.15
CA LEU A 452 -22.14 -7.66 11.13
C LEU A 452 -20.86 -7.04 11.71
N SER A 453 -19.89 -7.89 12.06
CA SER A 453 -18.54 -7.41 12.38
C SER A 453 -17.90 -6.75 11.17
N CYS A 454 -17.23 -5.62 11.39
CA CYS A 454 -16.38 -4.93 10.43
C CYS A 454 -14.96 -4.68 10.99
N ASP A 455 -14.54 -5.42 12.02
CA ASP A 455 -13.16 -5.38 12.53
C ASP A 455 -12.23 -6.29 11.75
N ASN A 456 -10.94 -5.94 11.68
CA ASN A 456 -9.89 -6.67 10.95
C ASN A 456 -9.39 -7.92 11.70
N ILE A 457 -10.30 -8.84 12.04
CA ILE A 457 -10.01 -10.08 12.77
C ILE A 457 -10.35 -11.28 11.87
N PRO A 458 -9.47 -12.30 11.76
CA PRO A 458 -9.79 -13.50 10.98
C PRO A 458 -11.08 -14.16 11.47
N ASN A 459 -11.98 -14.52 10.55
CA ASN A 459 -13.28 -15.11 10.86
C ASN A 459 -14.11 -14.30 11.88
N ASN A 460 -14.05 -12.97 11.82
CA ASN A 460 -14.65 -12.04 12.80
C ASN A 460 -16.12 -12.35 13.18
N GLY A 461 -16.99 -12.69 12.22
CA GLY A 461 -18.37 -13.10 12.46
C GLY A 461 -18.50 -14.40 13.27
N LYS A 462 -17.70 -15.43 12.95
CA LYS A 462 -17.65 -16.68 13.73
C LYS A 462 -17.14 -16.43 15.15
N LEU A 463 -16.13 -15.56 15.32
CA LEU A 463 -15.64 -15.16 16.65
C LEU A 463 -16.75 -14.46 17.46
N LEU A 464 -17.38 -13.44 16.87
CA LEU A 464 -18.45 -12.69 17.54
C LEU A 464 -19.62 -13.59 17.95
N LYS A 465 -20.02 -14.53 17.08
CA LYS A 465 -21.05 -15.53 17.42
C LYS A 465 -20.66 -16.35 18.66
N ARG A 466 -19.40 -16.80 18.76
CA ARG A 466 -18.93 -17.52 19.96
C ARG A 466 -19.02 -16.66 21.21
N MET A 467 -18.54 -15.41 21.17
CA MET A 467 -18.54 -14.52 22.33
C MET A 467 -19.97 -14.23 22.81
N VAL A 468 -20.89 -13.89 21.90
CA VAL A 468 -22.30 -13.59 22.21
C VAL A 468 -23.04 -14.85 22.70
N VAL A 469 -22.79 -16.03 22.12
CA VAL A 469 -23.40 -17.29 22.58
C VAL A 469 -22.85 -17.74 23.94
N GLN A 470 -21.56 -17.54 24.21
CA GLN A 470 -20.97 -17.81 25.53
C GLN A 470 -21.55 -16.86 26.58
N PHE A 471 -21.62 -15.55 26.30
CA PHE A 471 -22.28 -14.58 27.18
C PHE A 471 -23.74 -14.96 27.44
N ALA A 472 -24.49 -15.31 26.40
CA ALA A 472 -25.87 -15.75 26.53
C ALA A 472 -26.01 -17.01 27.39
N THR A 473 -25.11 -18.00 27.23
CA THR A 473 -25.12 -19.25 28.01
C THR A 473 -24.99 -18.99 29.51
N GLU A 474 -24.18 -18.00 29.91
CA GLU A 474 -24.04 -17.59 31.31
C GLU A 474 -25.31 -16.96 31.90
N VAL A 475 -26.20 -16.40 31.07
CA VAL A 475 -27.44 -15.71 31.50
C VAL A 475 -28.66 -16.62 31.39
N ASP A 476 -28.85 -17.24 30.23
CA ASP A 476 -29.93 -18.15 29.87
C ASP A 476 -29.55 -19.04 28.67
N VAL A 477 -29.51 -20.35 28.90
CA VAL A 477 -29.19 -21.38 27.89
C VAL A 477 -30.25 -21.44 26.78
N GLU A 478 -31.51 -21.11 27.08
CA GLU A 478 -32.57 -21.06 26.06
C GLU A 478 -32.33 -19.91 25.09
N MET A 479 -31.98 -18.73 25.60
CA MET A 479 -31.55 -17.58 24.79
C MET A 479 -30.29 -17.88 23.97
N ALA A 480 -29.29 -18.56 24.55
CA ALA A 480 -28.09 -18.97 23.81
C ALA A 480 -28.41 -19.91 22.63
N THR A 481 -29.36 -20.83 22.84
CA THR A 481 -29.88 -21.73 21.80
C THR A 481 -30.64 -20.97 20.72
N TRP A 482 -31.49 -20.02 21.12
CA TRP A 482 -32.25 -19.16 20.20
C TRP A 482 -31.32 -18.29 19.34
N ILE A 483 -30.32 -17.62 19.94
CA ILE A 483 -29.31 -16.83 19.21
C ILE A 483 -28.57 -17.72 18.21
N SER A 484 -28.14 -18.91 18.65
CA SER A 484 -27.39 -19.84 17.80
C SER A 484 -28.16 -20.27 16.54
N LYS A 485 -29.49 -20.39 16.65
CA LYS A 485 -30.39 -20.85 15.57
C LYS A 485 -30.95 -19.71 14.70
N HIS A 486 -31.24 -18.56 15.27
CA HIS A 486 -32.01 -17.49 14.61
C HIS A 486 -31.20 -16.24 14.25
N VAL A 487 -29.98 -16.08 14.76
CA VAL A 487 -29.15 -14.88 14.52
C VAL A 487 -27.96 -15.22 13.63
N CYS A 488 -27.81 -14.44 12.57
CA CYS A 488 -26.70 -14.54 11.64
C CYS A 488 -25.56 -13.59 12.03
N PHE A 489 -24.34 -14.10 11.91
CA PHE A 489 -23.09 -13.40 12.18
C PHE A 489 -22.14 -13.63 10.98
N PRO A 490 -22.40 -13.01 9.82
CA PRO A 490 -21.55 -13.15 8.65
C PRO A 490 -20.14 -12.62 8.94
N CYS A 491 -19.11 -13.32 8.44
CA CYS A 491 -17.75 -12.78 8.43
C CYS A 491 -17.62 -11.65 7.40
N THR A 492 -16.62 -10.78 7.58
CA THR A 492 -16.24 -9.77 6.60
C THR A 492 -14.73 -9.65 6.47
N MET A 493 -14.25 -9.34 5.26
CA MET A 493 -12.93 -8.78 5.05
C MET A 493 -13.12 -7.31 4.68
N VAL A 494 -12.47 -6.43 5.42
CA VAL A 494 -12.55 -4.97 5.26
C VAL A 494 -11.16 -4.41 4.96
N ASP A 495 -11.06 -3.46 4.03
CA ASP A 495 -9.79 -2.82 3.71
C ASP A 495 -9.97 -1.38 3.20
N ARG A 496 -9.34 -0.43 3.90
CA ARG A 496 -9.13 0.99 3.53
C ARG A 496 -8.20 1.63 4.58
N ILE A 497 -6.98 1.97 4.20
CA ILE A 497 -6.05 2.70 5.08
C ILE A 497 -6.68 4.06 5.43
N THR A 498 -6.87 4.28 6.73
CA THR A 498 -7.56 5.43 7.30
C THR A 498 -6.70 5.98 8.44
N PRO A 499 -5.79 6.93 8.16
CA PRO A 499 -4.92 7.53 9.18
C PRO A 499 -5.71 8.31 10.24
N MET A 500 -5.06 8.55 11.38
CA MET A 500 -5.60 9.47 12.39
C MET A 500 -5.67 10.89 11.82
N THR A 501 -6.76 11.59 12.13
CA THR A 501 -6.99 12.96 11.67
C THR A 501 -6.38 13.95 12.67
N GLY A 502 -5.24 14.54 12.29
CA GLY A 502 -4.65 15.71 12.96
C GLY A 502 -5.25 17.04 12.50
N SER A 503 -4.92 18.13 13.21
CA SER A 503 -5.43 19.49 12.95
C SER A 503 -5.03 20.05 11.58
N GLU A 504 -3.94 19.56 11.00
CA GLU A 504 -3.51 19.91 9.65
C GLU A 504 -4.53 19.51 8.57
N HIS A 505 -5.35 18.48 8.82
CA HIS A 505 -6.39 18.05 7.89
C HIS A 505 -7.66 18.90 7.97
N ILE A 506 -7.92 19.47 9.16
CA ILE A 506 -9.00 20.45 9.37
C ILE A 506 -8.63 21.76 8.65
N ALA A 507 -7.45 22.31 8.94
CA ALA A 507 -6.94 23.51 8.27
C ALA A 507 -6.92 23.34 6.74
N LEU A 508 -6.54 22.16 6.25
CA LEU A 508 -6.55 21.87 4.82
C LEU A 508 -7.97 21.89 4.20
N LEU A 509 -9.00 21.40 4.90
CA LEU A 509 -10.38 21.48 4.40
C LEU A 509 -10.89 22.93 4.37
N GLU A 510 -10.49 23.74 5.35
CA GLU A 510 -10.79 25.17 5.37
C GLU A 510 -10.09 25.90 4.21
N GLU A 511 -8.79 25.66 3.98
CA GLU A 511 -7.97 26.31 2.95
C GLU A 511 -8.29 25.85 1.51
N ASP A 512 -8.20 24.55 1.22
CA ASP A 512 -8.36 24.01 -0.15
C ASP A 512 -9.84 23.98 -0.57
N TYR A 513 -10.76 23.70 0.35
CA TYR A 513 -12.16 23.40 0.06
C TYR A 513 -13.15 24.43 0.63
N GLY A 514 -12.75 25.31 1.56
CA GLY A 514 -13.66 26.25 2.21
C GLY A 514 -14.68 25.56 3.13
N VAL A 515 -14.37 24.37 3.66
CA VAL A 515 -15.28 23.56 4.48
C VAL A 515 -14.81 23.54 5.93
N GLY A 516 -15.59 24.16 6.81
CA GLY A 516 -15.39 24.15 8.26
C GLY A 516 -15.95 22.88 8.87
N ASP A 517 -15.20 21.78 8.74
CA ASP A 517 -15.46 20.49 9.38
C ASP A 517 -14.51 20.29 10.57
N LYS A 518 -15.09 20.18 11.76
CA LYS A 518 -14.37 20.01 13.03
C LYS A 518 -13.95 18.56 13.31
N TRP A 519 -14.48 17.58 12.56
CA TRP A 519 -14.19 16.16 12.76
C TRP A 519 -14.16 15.36 11.45
N PRO A 520 -13.30 15.73 10.48
CA PRO A 520 -13.21 15.01 9.22
C PRO A 520 -12.61 13.61 9.40
N VAL A 521 -12.42 12.89 8.30
CA VAL A 521 -11.64 11.66 8.26
C VAL A 521 -10.79 11.60 6.99
N VAL A 522 -9.54 11.15 7.12
CA VAL A 522 -8.60 11.00 6.01
C VAL A 522 -8.52 9.53 5.61
N ALA A 523 -8.50 9.24 4.31
CA ALA A 523 -8.31 7.87 3.84
C ALA A 523 -7.63 7.80 2.46
N GLU A 524 -7.06 6.65 2.13
CA GLU A 524 -6.65 6.35 0.75
C GLU A 524 -7.86 6.21 -0.19
N ASP A 525 -7.65 6.22 -1.50
CA ASP A 525 -8.71 6.03 -2.50
C ASP A 525 -9.19 4.57 -2.63
N PHE A 526 -8.31 3.60 -2.39
CA PHE A 526 -8.68 2.19 -2.35
C PHE A 526 -9.64 1.89 -1.18
N LYS A 527 -10.76 1.23 -1.49
CA LYS A 527 -11.68 0.65 -0.51
C LYS A 527 -12.17 -0.71 -1.01
N GLN A 528 -12.18 -1.72 -0.14
CA GLN A 528 -12.73 -3.04 -0.44
C GLN A 528 -13.54 -3.57 0.74
N TRP A 529 -14.68 -4.19 0.45
CA TRP A 529 -15.51 -4.87 1.44
C TRP A 529 -15.98 -6.21 0.86
N VAL A 530 -15.62 -7.30 1.52
CA VAL A 530 -16.10 -8.65 1.23
C VAL A 530 -16.97 -9.09 2.39
N ILE A 531 -18.16 -9.61 2.10
CA ILE A 531 -19.20 -9.90 3.09
C ILE A 531 -19.74 -11.31 2.88
N GLY A 532 -19.86 -12.08 3.97
CA GLY A 532 -20.48 -13.39 3.94
C GLY A 532 -21.99 -13.29 3.66
N ASP A 533 -22.49 -14.04 2.68
CA ASP A 533 -23.92 -14.06 2.30
C ASP A 533 -24.75 -14.89 3.28
N THR A 534 -24.85 -14.40 4.53
CA THR A 534 -25.56 -15.07 5.62
C THR A 534 -26.23 -14.03 6.50
N PHE A 535 -27.53 -13.81 6.28
CA PHE A 535 -28.32 -12.77 6.93
C PHE A 535 -29.62 -13.35 7.49
N CYS A 536 -30.00 -12.97 8.71
CA CYS A 536 -31.25 -13.42 9.36
C CYS A 536 -32.39 -12.41 9.21
N ASN A 537 -32.08 -11.24 8.65
CA ASN A 537 -32.99 -10.17 8.26
C ASN A 537 -32.56 -9.65 6.88
N ASP A 538 -33.34 -8.77 6.27
CA ASP A 538 -33.02 -8.27 4.92
C ASP A 538 -31.70 -7.47 4.94
N ARG A 539 -31.04 -7.33 3.78
CA ARG A 539 -29.72 -6.68 3.66
C ARG A 539 -29.68 -5.56 2.61
N PRO A 540 -28.72 -4.63 2.72
CA PRO A 540 -28.38 -3.72 1.63
C PRO A 540 -28.02 -4.46 0.35
N PHE A 541 -28.27 -3.82 -0.81
CA PHE A 541 -27.72 -4.29 -2.08
C PHE A 541 -26.24 -3.87 -2.22
N PHE A 542 -25.41 -4.45 -1.35
CA PHE A 542 -23.97 -4.18 -1.23
C PHE A 542 -23.22 -4.27 -2.57
N GLU A 543 -23.61 -5.20 -3.42
CA GLU A 543 -23.03 -5.44 -4.75
C GLU A 543 -23.18 -4.22 -5.68
N ALA A 544 -24.29 -3.48 -5.56
CA ALA A 544 -24.53 -2.27 -6.36
C ALA A 544 -23.53 -1.13 -6.06
N VAL A 545 -22.83 -1.18 -4.92
CA VAL A 545 -21.80 -0.20 -4.53
C VAL A 545 -20.38 -0.78 -4.53
N GLY A 546 -20.20 -1.96 -5.15
CA GLY A 546 -18.88 -2.57 -5.37
C GLY A 546 -18.35 -3.42 -4.22
N CYS A 547 -19.18 -3.75 -3.23
CA CYS A 547 -18.83 -4.81 -2.28
C CYS A 547 -18.91 -6.19 -2.94
N LEU A 548 -18.14 -7.16 -2.44
CA LEU A 548 -18.22 -8.55 -2.86
C LEU A 548 -19.03 -9.36 -1.84
N VAL A 549 -20.24 -9.76 -2.19
CA VAL A 549 -21.01 -10.71 -1.37
C VAL A 549 -20.67 -12.14 -1.82
N VAL A 550 -20.20 -12.96 -0.87
CA VAL A 550 -19.61 -14.28 -1.14
C VAL A 550 -20.04 -15.31 -0.11
N ARG A 551 -20.01 -16.60 -0.48
CA ARG A 551 -20.31 -17.69 0.47
C ARG A 551 -19.22 -17.87 1.51
N GLU A 552 -17.96 -17.70 1.12
CA GLU A 552 -16.80 -17.87 1.98
C GLU A 552 -15.87 -16.66 1.86
N VAL A 553 -15.59 -16.04 3.01
CA VAL A 553 -14.77 -14.83 3.12
C VAL A 553 -13.30 -15.16 3.40
N GLN A 554 -13.02 -16.35 3.93
CA GLN A 554 -11.68 -16.76 4.38
C GLN A 554 -10.63 -16.64 3.27
N SER A 555 -10.93 -17.05 2.03
CA SER A 555 -9.99 -16.90 0.90
C SER A 555 -9.57 -15.44 0.67
N TYR A 556 -10.46 -14.47 0.91
CA TYR A 556 -10.18 -13.04 0.75
C TYR A 556 -9.44 -12.46 1.96
N GLU A 557 -9.71 -12.95 3.18
CA GLU A 557 -8.88 -12.68 4.35
C GLU A 557 -7.45 -13.18 4.10
N GLU A 558 -7.29 -14.41 3.62
CA GLU A 558 -6.00 -15.03 3.30
C GLU A 558 -5.26 -14.28 2.18
N MET A 559 -5.96 -13.84 1.12
CA MET A 559 -5.36 -12.99 0.07
C MET A 559 -4.77 -11.70 0.65
N LYS A 560 -5.55 -10.98 1.47
CA LYS A 560 -5.07 -9.74 2.12
C LYS A 560 -3.89 -10.04 3.05
N LEU A 561 -3.98 -11.11 3.85
CA LEU A 561 -2.92 -11.50 4.79
C LEU A 561 -1.62 -11.87 4.06
N LYS A 562 -1.69 -12.72 3.04
CA LYS A 562 -0.55 -13.29 2.31
C LYS A 562 0.08 -12.34 1.30
N LEU A 563 -0.66 -11.39 0.72
CA LEU A 563 -0.12 -10.44 -0.26
C LEU A 563 0.16 -9.06 0.35
N LEU A 564 -0.81 -8.47 1.06
CA LEU A 564 -0.66 -7.11 1.59
C LEU A 564 0.05 -7.09 2.95
N ASN A 565 -0.47 -7.79 3.96
CA ASN A 565 0.08 -7.69 5.32
C ASN A 565 1.48 -8.32 5.39
N ALA A 566 1.67 -9.48 4.76
CA ALA A 566 2.96 -10.11 4.62
C ALA A 566 3.90 -9.27 3.73
N GLY A 567 3.43 -8.76 2.59
CA GLY A 567 4.20 -7.91 1.69
C GLY A 567 4.78 -6.68 2.39
N HIS A 568 3.99 -6.00 3.22
CA HIS A 568 4.45 -4.91 4.10
C HIS A 568 5.60 -5.36 5.02
N SER A 569 5.45 -6.51 5.69
CA SER A 569 6.49 -7.05 6.58
C SER A 569 7.75 -7.44 5.81
N CYS A 570 7.61 -8.01 4.61
CA CYS A 570 8.72 -8.42 3.76
C CYS A 570 9.55 -7.23 3.26
N ILE A 571 8.93 -6.09 2.91
CA ILE A 571 9.69 -4.89 2.51
C ILE A 571 10.25 -4.10 3.68
N ALA A 572 9.65 -4.13 4.87
CA ALA A 572 9.97 -3.21 5.97
C ALA A 572 11.47 -3.22 6.34
N TYR A 573 12.03 -4.40 6.55
CA TYR A 573 13.42 -4.58 6.97
C TYR A 573 14.40 -4.30 5.84
N ILE A 574 14.12 -4.82 4.63
CA ILE A 574 14.90 -4.55 3.39
C ILE A 574 15.01 -3.04 3.15
N SER A 575 13.89 -2.33 3.24
CA SER A 575 13.80 -0.89 3.00
C SER A 575 14.58 -0.08 4.04
N THR A 576 14.47 -0.46 5.32
CA THR A 576 15.18 0.23 6.40
C THR A 576 16.69 0.01 6.31
N LEU A 577 17.12 -1.20 5.92
CA LEU A 577 18.53 -1.52 5.65
C LEU A 577 19.09 -0.85 4.38
N LEU A 578 18.23 -0.27 3.54
CA LEU A 578 18.58 0.58 2.40
C LEU A 578 18.49 2.09 2.73
N GLY A 579 18.32 2.45 4.01
CA GLY A 579 18.31 3.85 4.46
C GLY A 579 16.97 4.59 4.23
N TYR A 580 15.90 3.90 3.81
CA TYR A 580 14.58 4.52 3.69
C TYR A 580 13.90 4.66 5.06
N ARG A 581 13.07 5.71 5.21
CA ARG A 581 12.26 5.93 6.43
C ARG A 581 10.78 5.61 6.23
N TYR A 582 10.23 5.88 5.05
CA TYR A 582 8.80 5.69 4.76
C TYR A 582 8.55 4.66 3.65
N VAL A 583 7.42 3.95 3.73
CA VAL A 583 7.02 2.92 2.75
C VAL A 583 6.91 3.49 1.33
N ASP A 584 6.35 4.70 1.16
CA ASP A 584 6.21 5.33 -0.15
C ASP A 584 7.54 5.80 -0.75
N GLU A 585 8.56 6.05 0.08
CA GLU A 585 9.92 6.36 -0.39
C GLU A 585 10.59 5.08 -0.89
N ALA A 586 10.52 4.03 -0.08
CA ALA A 586 11.07 2.72 -0.38
C ALA A 586 10.49 2.10 -1.65
N ILE A 587 9.17 2.13 -1.84
CA ILE A 587 8.53 1.49 -3.00
C ILE A 587 8.79 2.22 -4.34
N ARG A 588 9.37 3.43 -4.32
CA ARG A 588 9.89 4.09 -5.53
C ARG A 588 11.23 3.52 -5.98
N ASP A 589 11.92 2.77 -5.12
CA ASP A 589 13.08 1.97 -5.51
C ASP A 589 12.60 0.77 -6.35
N VAL A 590 13.18 0.63 -7.54
CA VAL A 590 12.87 -0.49 -8.46
C VAL A 590 13.24 -1.84 -7.85
N ARG A 591 14.26 -1.89 -6.98
CA ARG A 591 14.69 -3.12 -6.29
C ARG A 591 13.66 -3.58 -5.28
N ILE A 592 13.11 -2.65 -4.49
CA ILE A 592 12.13 -2.93 -3.43
C ILE A 592 10.76 -3.27 -4.05
N SER A 593 10.33 -2.52 -5.06
CA SER A 593 9.06 -2.78 -5.75
C SER A 593 9.11 -3.99 -6.70
N GLY A 594 10.28 -4.32 -7.25
CA GLY A 594 10.53 -5.59 -7.94
C GLY A 594 10.50 -6.78 -6.96
N PHE A 595 11.23 -6.67 -5.84
CA PHE A 595 11.20 -7.68 -4.78
C PHE A 595 9.78 -7.94 -4.24
N LEU A 596 8.99 -6.90 -3.98
CA LEU A 596 7.61 -7.04 -3.51
C LEU A 596 6.74 -7.81 -4.50
N ARG A 597 6.88 -7.56 -5.80
CA ARG A 597 6.16 -8.33 -6.85
C ARG A 597 6.57 -9.79 -6.84
N SER A 598 7.87 -10.08 -6.92
CA SER A 598 8.37 -11.46 -6.87
C SER A 598 7.99 -12.20 -5.58
N TYR A 599 7.92 -11.49 -4.45
CA TYR A 599 7.39 -12.05 -3.20
C TYR A 599 5.90 -12.41 -3.32
N MET A 600 5.08 -11.51 -3.85
CA MET A 600 3.65 -11.78 -4.05
C MET A 600 3.41 -12.89 -5.08
N ASP A 601 4.27 -13.02 -6.09
CA ASP A 601 4.26 -14.13 -7.04
C ASP A 601 4.58 -15.46 -6.34
N GLU A 602 5.61 -15.51 -5.50
CA GLU A 602 5.97 -16.67 -4.68
C GLU A 602 4.83 -17.07 -3.71
N ALA A 603 4.09 -16.10 -3.18
CA ALA A 603 2.93 -16.33 -2.31
C ALA A 603 1.61 -16.67 -3.06
N THR A 604 1.49 -16.34 -4.35
CA THR A 604 0.24 -16.50 -5.12
C THR A 604 -0.26 -17.96 -5.20
N PRO A 605 0.59 -19.00 -5.35
CA PRO A 605 0.17 -20.41 -5.30
C PRO A 605 -0.47 -20.86 -3.97
N CYS A 606 -0.37 -20.04 -2.92
CA CYS A 606 -1.02 -20.27 -1.63
C CYS A 606 -2.47 -19.76 -1.57
N LEU A 607 -3.01 -19.22 -2.68
CA LEU A 607 -4.37 -18.67 -2.78
C LEU A 607 -5.29 -19.59 -3.57
N LYS A 608 -6.57 -19.64 -3.19
CA LYS A 608 -7.61 -20.48 -3.83
C LYS A 608 -8.97 -19.78 -3.81
N ASP A 609 -9.83 -20.12 -4.77
CA ASP A 609 -11.26 -19.79 -4.78
C ASP A 609 -11.61 -18.28 -4.73
N LEU A 610 -10.78 -17.46 -5.38
CA LEU A 610 -10.93 -16.00 -5.46
C LEU A 610 -11.63 -15.57 -6.75
N LYS A 611 -12.64 -14.70 -6.63
CA LYS A 611 -13.33 -14.04 -7.78
C LYS A 611 -12.76 -12.64 -8.05
N VAL A 612 -11.44 -12.49 -7.97
CA VAL A 612 -10.73 -11.23 -8.18
C VAL A 612 -9.51 -11.46 -9.04
N ASP A 613 -9.17 -10.45 -9.83
CA ASP A 613 -7.94 -10.39 -10.61
C ASP A 613 -6.74 -10.19 -9.67
N ILE A 614 -5.95 -11.26 -9.48
CA ILE A 614 -4.83 -11.29 -8.54
C ILE A 614 -3.65 -10.44 -9.03
N GLU A 615 -3.39 -10.39 -10.34
CA GLU A 615 -2.35 -9.55 -10.92
C GLU A 615 -2.67 -8.06 -10.69
N ARG A 616 -3.92 -7.68 -10.97
CA ARG A 616 -4.39 -6.34 -10.66
C ARG A 616 -4.40 -6.04 -9.17
N TYR A 617 -4.72 -7.01 -8.31
CA TYR A 617 -4.63 -6.84 -6.85
C TYR A 617 -3.18 -6.60 -6.40
N LYS A 618 -2.21 -7.37 -6.92
CA LYS A 618 -0.77 -7.19 -6.67
C LYS A 618 -0.31 -5.79 -7.06
N GLU A 619 -0.63 -5.31 -8.26
CA GLU A 619 -0.31 -3.94 -8.65
C GLU A 619 -1.00 -2.88 -7.77
N ARG A 620 -2.24 -3.11 -7.34
CA ARG A 620 -2.89 -2.23 -6.35
C ARG A 620 -2.17 -2.20 -5.00
N VAL A 621 -1.59 -3.31 -4.53
CA VAL A 621 -0.76 -3.30 -3.30
C VAL A 621 0.44 -2.37 -3.48
N VAL A 622 1.16 -2.47 -4.61
CA VAL A 622 2.31 -1.60 -4.91
C VAL A 622 1.89 -0.12 -5.02
N GLU A 623 0.80 0.18 -5.74
CA GLU A 623 0.26 1.54 -5.86
C GLU A 623 -0.10 2.16 -4.49
N ARG A 624 -0.75 1.38 -3.62
CA ARG A 624 -1.16 1.82 -2.27
C ARG A 624 0.03 2.07 -1.36
N PHE A 625 1.04 1.21 -1.40
CA PHE A 625 2.29 1.41 -0.66
C PHE A 625 2.99 2.71 -1.12
N GLY A 626 2.81 3.11 -2.38
CA GLY A 626 3.30 4.37 -2.92
C GLY A 626 2.59 5.64 -2.41
N ASN A 627 1.55 5.52 -1.59
CA ASN A 627 0.73 6.65 -1.16
C ASN A 627 1.44 7.51 -0.09
N ALA A 628 2.11 8.57 -0.55
CA ALA A 628 2.85 9.51 0.30
C ALA A 628 2.02 10.19 1.39
N PHE A 629 0.69 10.27 1.23
CA PHE A 629 -0.20 10.88 2.22
C PHE A 629 -0.50 9.98 3.42
N VAL A 630 -0.23 8.65 3.33
CA VAL A 630 -0.33 7.73 4.47
C VAL A 630 0.83 7.93 5.45
N LYS A 631 2.01 8.33 4.94
CA LYS A 631 3.24 8.56 5.72
C LYS A 631 3.64 7.37 6.60
N ASP A 632 3.46 6.15 6.12
CA ASP A 632 3.73 4.95 6.92
C ASP A 632 5.24 4.79 7.19
N GLU A 633 5.64 4.83 8.46
CA GLU A 633 7.04 4.70 8.88
C GLU A 633 7.45 3.24 8.92
N LEU A 634 8.58 2.92 8.27
CA LEU A 634 9.08 1.54 8.17
C LEU A 634 9.36 0.93 9.55
N GLN A 635 9.77 1.72 10.54
CA GLN A 635 9.93 1.25 11.92
C GLN A 635 8.60 0.79 12.56
N ARG A 636 7.49 1.49 12.29
CA ARG A 636 6.14 1.09 12.72
C ARG A 636 5.69 -0.20 12.02
N VAL A 637 6.03 -0.36 10.74
CA VAL A 637 5.76 -1.60 9.99
C VAL A 637 6.63 -2.76 10.52
N ALA A 638 7.87 -2.49 10.93
CA ALA A 638 8.85 -3.44 11.47
C ALA A 638 8.62 -3.87 12.94
N GLN A 639 7.74 -3.20 13.69
CA GLN A 639 7.35 -3.60 15.06
C GLN A 639 6.71 -5.00 15.09
N ASP A 640 6.88 -5.76 16.17
CA ASP A 640 6.24 -7.07 16.41
C ASP A 640 6.45 -8.08 15.27
N GLY A 641 7.63 -8.04 14.65
CA GLY A 641 8.00 -8.88 13.50
C GLY A 641 7.76 -10.38 13.72
N SER A 642 8.00 -10.89 14.94
CA SER A 642 7.78 -12.30 15.27
C SER A 642 6.31 -12.71 15.20
N SER A 643 5.40 -11.84 15.67
CA SER A 643 3.95 -12.05 15.56
C SER A 643 3.45 -11.86 14.12
N LYS A 644 3.96 -10.84 13.40
CA LYS A 644 3.58 -10.55 12.01
C LYS A 644 4.03 -11.65 11.05
N PHE A 645 5.29 -12.06 11.07
CA PHE A 645 5.77 -13.16 10.22
C PHE A 645 5.07 -14.49 10.53
N TYR A 646 4.88 -14.81 11.82
CA TYR A 646 4.14 -16.01 12.23
C TYR A 646 2.72 -16.04 11.64
N SER A 647 1.96 -14.96 11.82
CA SER A 647 0.56 -14.90 11.39
C SER A 647 0.36 -14.77 9.88
N THR A 648 1.32 -14.17 9.16
CA THR A 648 1.13 -13.82 7.73
C THR A 648 1.88 -14.72 6.74
N THR A 649 3.01 -15.34 7.15
CA THR A 649 3.82 -16.15 6.22
C THR A 649 3.94 -17.63 6.59
N ARG A 650 3.70 -18.03 7.85
CA ARG A 650 3.88 -19.44 8.28
C ARG A 650 3.08 -20.43 7.44
N SER A 651 1.82 -20.13 7.14
CA SER A 651 0.96 -21.00 6.32
C SER A 651 1.47 -21.12 4.89
N SER A 652 1.92 -20.02 4.28
CA SER A 652 2.52 -20.02 2.95
C SER A 652 3.83 -20.80 2.92
N ILE A 653 4.71 -20.64 3.92
CA ILE A 653 5.95 -21.40 4.06
C ILE A 653 5.67 -22.91 4.12
N CYS A 654 4.74 -23.35 4.98
CA CYS A 654 4.35 -24.75 5.06
C CYS A 654 3.85 -25.26 3.71
N GLN A 655 2.86 -24.56 3.13
CA GLN A 655 2.23 -24.98 1.88
C GLN A 655 3.21 -25.01 0.68
N LEU A 656 4.14 -24.05 0.58
CA LEU A 656 5.14 -24.03 -0.49
C LEU A 656 6.12 -25.19 -0.34
N LEU A 657 6.66 -25.41 0.86
CA LEU A 657 7.64 -26.48 1.11
C LEU A 657 7.01 -27.88 1.00
N GLU A 658 5.77 -28.07 1.47
CA GLU A 658 4.99 -29.30 1.28
C GLU A 658 4.66 -29.58 -0.19
N GLN A 659 4.62 -28.53 -1.04
CA GLN A 659 4.44 -28.63 -2.49
C GLN A 659 5.75 -28.61 -3.28
N HIS A 660 6.91 -28.71 -2.60
CA HIS A 660 8.25 -28.62 -3.20
C HIS A 660 8.49 -27.35 -4.03
N LYS A 661 7.87 -26.23 -3.65
CA LYS A 661 8.03 -24.91 -4.29
C LYS A 661 9.07 -24.05 -3.57
N GLY A 662 9.63 -23.09 -4.30
CA GLY A 662 10.59 -22.13 -3.79
C GLY A 662 10.04 -21.25 -2.66
N VAL A 663 10.92 -20.84 -1.77
CA VAL A 663 10.68 -19.90 -0.66
C VAL A 663 11.78 -18.83 -0.59
N ALA A 664 12.39 -18.52 -1.74
CA ALA A 664 13.59 -17.69 -1.84
C ALA A 664 13.32 -16.23 -1.46
N LYS A 665 12.17 -15.66 -1.86
CA LYS A 665 11.82 -14.27 -1.56
C LYS A 665 11.36 -14.11 -0.12
N ILE A 666 10.59 -15.06 0.43
CA ILE A 666 10.30 -15.19 1.87
C ILE A 666 11.60 -15.30 2.67
N SER A 667 12.54 -16.15 2.24
CA SER A 667 13.81 -16.35 2.95
C SER A 667 14.70 -15.12 2.93
N LEU A 668 14.69 -14.35 1.84
CA LEU A 668 15.37 -13.05 1.75
C LEU A 668 14.74 -12.02 2.71
N ALA A 669 13.41 -11.94 2.81
CA ALA A 669 12.75 -11.09 3.81
C ALA A 669 13.10 -11.48 5.25
N LEU A 670 13.15 -12.78 5.56
CA LEU A 670 13.54 -13.29 6.88
C LEU A 670 15.02 -13.01 7.19
N ALA A 671 15.91 -13.14 6.20
CA ALA A 671 17.32 -12.79 6.36
C ALA A 671 17.52 -11.29 6.58
N ALA A 672 16.79 -10.44 5.86
CA ALA A 672 16.80 -8.99 6.08
C ALA A 672 16.28 -8.63 7.48
N TRP A 673 15.29 -9.35 8.01
CA TRP A 673 14.82 -9.20 9.39
C TRP A 673 15.89 -9.59 10.42
N ILE A 674 16.61 -10.69 10.19
CA ILE A 674 17.76 -11.10 11.01
C ILE A 674 18.86 -10.03 10.98
N VAL A 675 19.25 -9.53 9.80
CA VAL A 675 20.25 -8.46 9.66
C VAL A 675 19.80 -7.17 10.35
N TYR A 676 18.52 -6.78 10.22
CA TYR A 676 17.95 -5.65 10.94
C TYR A 676 18.06 -5.81 12.47
N PHE A 677 17.79 -6.99 13.01
CA PHE A 677 17.92 -7.25 14.46
C PHE A 677 19.36 -7.12 14.99
N ALA A 678 20.36 -7.36 14.15
CA ALA A 678 21.77 -7.21 14.48
C ALA A 678 22.36 -5.82 14.19
N THR A 679 21.58 -4.91 13.60
CA THR A 679 22.06 -3.59 13.15
C THR A 679 21.62 -2.49 14.14
N ASP A 680 22.56 -1.62 14.56
CA ASP A 680 22.27 -0.49 15.46
C ASP A 680 21.85 0.80 14.73
N GLN A 681 22.33 1.00 13.50
CA GLN A 681 22.03 2.16 12.68
C GLN A 681 22.32 1.92 11.20
N VAL A 682 21.59 2.62 10.32
CA VAL A 682 21.85 2.71 8.87
C VAL A 682 21.67 4.17 8.46
N ASP A 683 22.68 4.78 7.84
CA ASP A 683 22.66 6.17 7.35
C ASP A 683 22.14 7.23 8.35
N GLY A 684 22.48 7.05 9.63
CA GLY A 684 22.05 7.91 10.73
C GLY A 684 20.63 7.63 11.26
N ILE A 685 19.88 6.70 10.64
CA ILE A 685 18.65 6.15 11.20
C ILE A 685 19.03 5.12 12.25
N LYS A 686 18.76 5.41 13.53
CA LYS A 686 18.92 4.45 14.63
C LYS A 686 17.91 3.32 14.46
N ILE A 687 18.37 2.07 14.60
CA ILE A 687 17.53 0.87 14.56
C ILE A 687 17.37 0.34 15.98
N GLU A 688 16.14 0.40 16.49
CA GLU A 688 15.74 -0.21 17.76
C GLU A 688 14.68 -1.28 17.47
N PRO A 689 15.06 -2.57 17.43
CA PRO A 689 14.10 -3.66 17.23
C PRO A 689 13.07 -3.73 18.36
N SER A 690 11.81 -3.48 18.01
CA SER A 690 10.67 -3.48 18.93
C SER A 690 9.83 -4.74 18.67
N ASP A 691 9.98 -5.73 19.54
CA ASP A 691 9.30 -7.03 19.45
C ASP A 691 9.23 -7.67 20.86
N PRO A 692 8.18 -8.44 21.21
CA PRO A 692 8.09 -9.11 22.51
C PRO A 692 9.25 -10.07 22.82
N LYS A 693 9.95 -10.54 21.78
CA LYS A 693 11.06 -11.49 21.85
C LYS A 693 12.43 -10.83 21.56
N THR A 694 12.52 -9.48 21.55
CA THR A 694 13.74 -8.73 21.14
C THR A 694 15.04 -9.29 21.71
N ASN A 695 15.14 -9.48 23.03
CA ASN A 695 16.38 -9.89 23.69
C ASN A 695 16.93 -11.23 23.17
N VAL A 696 16.05 -12.21 22.94
CA VAL A 696 16.43 -13.55 22.48
C VAL A 696 16.76 -13.54 20.99
N LEU A 697 15.87 -12.95 20.18
CA LEU A 697 16.04 -12.89 18.73
C LEU A 697 17.29 -12.09 18.33
N ARG A 698 17.60 -10.99 19.04
CA ARG A 698 18.79 -10.19 18.78
C ARG A 698 20.09 -10.94 19.09
N GLY A 699 20.11 -11.77 20.13
CA GLY A 699 21.25 -12.65 20.43
C GLY A 699 21.58 -13.59 19.26
N PHE A 700 20.58 -14.30 18.74
CA PHE A 700 20.74 -15.18 17.59
C PHE A 700 21.10 -14.43 16.31
N ALA A 701 20.52 -13.24 16.08
CA ALA A 701 20.85 -12.41 14.92
C ALA A 701 22.32 -11.95 14.93
N CYS A 702 22.82 -11.46 16.06
CA CYS A 702 24.22 -11.06 16.20
C CYS A 702 25.19 -12.24 16.04
N GLU A 703 24.79 -13.47 16.35
CA GLU A 703 25.58 -14.68 16.07
C GLU A 703 25.53 -15.08 14.59
N ALA A 704 24.35 -15.00 13.96
CA ALA A 704 24.19 -15.26 12.52
C ALA A 704 25.08 -14.34 11.67
N LEU A 705 25.21 -13.05 12.01
CA LEU A 705 26.11 -12.14 11.29
C LEU A 705 27.59 -12.36 11.59
N ARG A 706 27.95 -12.89 12.78
CA ARG A 706 29.32 -13.30 13.09
C ARG A 706 29.71 -14.61 12.39
N GLN A 707 28.74 -15.45 12.04
CA GLN A 707 28.94 -16.71 11.33
C GLN A 707 27.95 -16.87 10.16
N PRO A 708 28.06 -16.09 9.05
CA PRO A 708 26.98 -16.00 8.05
C PRO A 708 26.63 -17.30 7.32
N PHE A 709 27.55 -18.27 7.27
CA PHE A 709 27.33 -19.61 6.69
C PHE A 709 26.89 -20.67 7.72
N CYS A 710 26.64 -20.30 8.99
CA CYS A 710 26.27 -21.23 10.04
C CYS A 710 24.75 -21.32 10.20
N VAL A 711 24.20 -22.53 10.04
CA VAL A 711 22.74 -22.77 10.15
C VAL A 711 22.21 -22.67 11.58
N SER A 712 23.04 -22.89 12.61
CA SER A 712 22.57 -23.03 13.99
C SER A 712 21.91 -21.76 14.55
N PRO A 713 22.51 -20.55 14.45
CA PRO A 713 21.86 -19.32 14.89
C PRO A 713 20.55 -19.02 14.16
N VAL A 714 20.52 -19.27 12.85
CA VAL A 714 19.34 -19.08 12.00
C VAL A 714 18.23 -20.07 12.38
N ALA A 715 18.57 -21.33 12.65
CA ALA A 715 17.63 -22.34 13.12
C ALA A 715 17.01 -21.94 14.48
N SER A 716 17.83 -21.49 15.44
CA SER A 716 17.36 -21.04 16.75
C SER A 716 16.42 -19.82 16.64
N PHE A 717 16.76 -18.87 15.78
CA PHE A 717 15.91 -17.71 15.48
C PHE A 717 14.56 -18.14 14.88
N LEU A 718 14.57 -18.94 13.80
CA LEU A 718 13.35 -19.39 13.12
C LEU A 718 12.48 -20.32 13.98
N HIS A 719 13.09 -21.18 14.79
CA HIS A 719 12.36 -22.04 15.74
C HIS A 719 11.60 -21.20 16.78
N THR A 720 12.27 -20.19 17.36
CA THR A 720 11.70 -19.24 18.33
C THR A 720 10.51 -18.46 17.76
N VAL A 721 10.46 -18.28 16.44
CA VAL A 721 9.36 -17.58 15.74
C VAL A 721 8.24 -18.56 15.37
N TYR A 722 8.55 -19.66 14.68
CA TYR A 722 7.54 -20.45 13.95
C TYR A 722 7.17 -21.81 14.53
N GLY A 723 8.09 -22.50 15.23
CA GLY A 723 7.92 -23.91 15.58
C GLY A 723 7.48 -24.78 14.39
N LEU A 724 8.28 -24.82 13.32
CA LEU A 724 7.99 -25.66 12.15
C LEU A 724 8.41 -27.12 12.40
N PRO A 725 7.77 -28.12 11.74
CA PRO A 725 8.27 -29.49 11.71
C PRO A 725 9.69 -29.56 11.14
N ASP A 726 10.54 -30.43 11.69
CA ASP A 726 11.98 -30.49 11.42
C ASP A 726 12.34 -30.56 9.92
N ALA A 727 11.59 -31.34 9.14
CA ALA A 727 11.79 -31.46 7.69
C ALA A 727 11.65 -30.10 6.97
N LEU A 728 10.60 -29.33 7.30
CA LEU A 728 10.35 -28.01 6.70
C LEU A 728 11.31 -26.96 7.28
N ALA A 729 11.57 -27.02 8.59
CA ALA A 729 12.50 -26.14 9.29
C ALA A 729 13.92 -26.24 8.71
N SER A 730 14.38 -27.45 8.41
CA SER A 730 15.70 -27.73 7.84
C SER A 730 15.88 -27.09 6.46
N VAL A 731 14.86 -27.16 5.60
CA VAL A 731 14.90 -26.55 4.26
C VAL A 731 14.88 -25.02 4.36
N LEU A 732 13.92 -24.45 5.11
CA LEU A 732 13.83 -22.99 5.30
C LEU A 732 15.11 -22.41 5.88
N THR A 733 15.68 -23.05 6.89
CA THR A 733 16.92 -22.58 7.55
C THR A 733 18.07 -22.45 6.57
N ARG A 734 18.26 -23.40 5.65
CA ARG A 734 19.33 -23.31 4.64
C ARG A 734 19.13 -22.12 3.70
N TRP A 735 17.91 -21.91 3.19
CA TRP A 735 17.59 -20.75 2.34
C TRP A 735 17.80 -19.41 3.06
N VAL A 736 17.37 -19.30 4.33
CA VAL A 736 17.57 -18.09 5.13
C VAL A 736 19.06 -17.88 5.47
N THR A 737 19.81 -18.93 5.78
CA THR A 737 21.27 -18.84 6.04
C THR A 737 22.01 -18.36 4.80
N MET A 738 21.69 -18.90 3.62
CA MET A 738 22.25 -18.43 2.35
C MET A 738 21.93 -16.95 2.10
N ALA A 739 20.70 -16.51 2.39
CA ALA A 739 20.33 -15.10 2.30
C ALA A 739 21.06 -14.21 3.32
N VAL A 740 21.27 -14.66 4.57
CA VAL A 740 22.10 -13.93 5.55
C VAL A 740 23.55 -13.82 5.07
N ALA A 741 24.12 -14.89 4.50
CA ALA A 741 25.46 -14.88 3.93
C ALA A 741 25.62 -13.90 2.75
N ALA A 742 24.62 -13.81 1.87
CA ALA A 742 24.60 -12.85 0.76
C ALA A 742 24.54 -11.40 1.27
N LEU A 743 23.55 -11.09 2.11
CA LEU A 743 23.35 -9.75 2.67
C LEU A 743 24.55 -9.28 3.50
N SER A 744 25.21 -10.19 4.23
CA SER A 744 26.41 -9.88 5.02
C SER A 744 27.67 -9.63 4.17
N GLN A 745 27.75 -10.09 2.92
CA GLN A 745 28.94 -9.97 2.07
C GLN A 745 28.80 -8.93 0.95
N ARG A 746 27.60 -8.77 0.41
CA ARG A 746 27.29 -7.88 -0.73
C ARG A 746 26.39 -6.70 -0.33
N GLY A 747 25.73 -6.78 0.84
CA GLY A 747 24.73 -5.79 1.25
C GLY A 747 23.39 -5.98 0.53
N VAL A 748 22.37 -5.25 0.99
CA VAL A 748 20.99 -5.41 0.52
C VAL A 748 20.82 -4.97 -0.94
N ALA A 749 21.43 -3.85 -1.32
CA ALA A 749 21.32 -3.27 -2.67
C ALA A 749 21.82 -4.26 -3.74
N GLU A 750 23.09 -4.65 -3.63
CA GLU A 750 23.74 -5.54 -4.59
C GLU A 750 23.05 -6.92 -4.64
N THR A 751 22.60 -7.46 -3.50
CA THR A 751 21.84 -8.73 -3.45
C THR A 751 20.51 -8.66 -4.20
N LEU A 752 19.88 -7.48 -4.31
CA LEU A 752 18.66 -7.30 -5.10
C LEU A 752 18.97 -6.99 -6.58
N ASP A 753 20.01 -6.19 -6.85
CA ASP A 753 20.41 -5.79 -8.20
C ASP A 753 20.83 -7.00 -9.07
N VAL A 754 21.44 -8.03 -8.47
CA VAL A 754 21.85 -9.27 -9.16
C VAL A 754 20.76 -10.36 -9.22
N GLY A 755 19.55 -10.07 -8.74
CA GLY A 755 18.38 -10.97 -8.81
C GLY A 755 18.10 -11.80 -7.55
N GLY A 756 19.11 -12.06 -6.71
CA GLY A 756 18.91 -12.75 -5.44
C GLY A 756 20.17 -13.19 -4.69
N PRO A 757 19.98 -13.90 -3.54
CA PRO A 757 21.07 -14.36 -2.69
C PRO A 757 22.05 -15.34 -3.34
N LEU A 758 21.57 -16.20 -4.24
CA LEU A 758 22.40 -17.25 -4.85
C LEU A 758 23.37 -16.61 -5.84
N GLU A 759 22.83 -15.75 -6.70
CA GLU A 759 23.54 -14.96 -7.70
C GLU A 759 24.59 -14.07 -7.02
N ALA A 760 24.19 -13.38 -5.94
CA ALA A 760 25.08 -12.52 -5.14
C ALA A 760 26.26 -13.29 -4.52
N LEU A 761 26.02 -14.51 -4.03
CA LEU A 761 27.07 -15.37 -3.46
C LEU A 761 27.98 -15.97 -4.53
N LEU A 762 27.43 -16.40 -5.66
CA LEU A 762 28.22 -16.93 -6.77
C LEU A 762 29.24 -15.90 -7.25
N GLU A 763 28.80 -14.67 -7.56
CA GLU A 763 29.70 -13.56 -7.90
C GLU A 763 30.75 -13.28 -6.80
N ALA A 764 30.31 -13.20 -5.53
CA ALA A 764 31.20 -12.95 -4.40
C ALA A 764 32.32 -14.00 -4.28
N CYS A 765 31.98 -15.26 -4.55
CA CYS A 765 32.89 -16.39 -4.42
C CYS A 765 33.83 -16.54 -5.62
N PHE A 766 33.38 -16.23 -6.86
CA PHE A 766 34.27 -16.20 -8.03
C PHE A 766 35.43 -15.19 -7.88
N HIS A 767 35.27 -14.18 -7.03
CA HIS A 767 36.31 -13.18 -6.75
C HIS A 767 37.11 -13.43 -5.45
N LYS A 768 36.74 -14.42 -4.62
CA LYS A 768 37.38 -14.68 -3.31
C LYS A 768 37.39 -16.19 -2.95
N GLU A 769 38.54 -16.83 -3.14
CA GLU A 769 38.78 -18.26 -2.86
C GLU A 769 38.31 -18.73 -1.45
N PRO A 770 38.51 -17.98 -0.34
CA PRO A 770 38.03 -18.42 0.98
C PRO A 770 36.51 -18.36 1.15
N SER A 771 35.80 -17.52 0.38
CA SER A 771 34.34 -17.50 0.36
C SER A 771 33.79 -18.68 -0.44
N TRP A 772 34.42 -19.02 -1.58
CA TRP A 772 34.06 -20.19 -2.38
C TRP A 772 34.15 -21.49 -1.58
N MET A 773 35.27 -21.73 -0.88
CA MET A 773 35.43 -22.93 -0.04
C MET A 773 34.33 -23.05 1.01
N ARG A 774 33.99 -21.96 1.72
CA ARG A 774 32.90 -21.96 2.73
C ARG A 774 31.51 -22.18 2.13
N PHE A 775 31.26 -21.62 0.95
CA PHE A 775 29.99 -21.82 0.24
C PHE A 775 29.85 -23.28 -0.25
N VAL A 776 30.92 -23.85 -0.80
CA VAL A 776 30.99 -25.27 -1.22
C VAL A 776 30.83 -26.21 -0.02
N GLU A 777 31.50 -25.93 1.10
CA GLU A 777 31.32 -26.68 2.36
C GLU A 777 29.87 -26.61 2.86
N PHE A 778 29.26 -25.42 2.84
CA PHE A 778 27.86 -25.21 3.23
C PHE A 778 26.88 -25.97 2.31
N SER A 779 27.04 -25.88 0.99
CA SER A 779 26.21 -26.61 0.03
C SER A 779 26.42 -28.12 0.09
N GLY A 780 27.64 -28.56 0.42
CA GLY A 780 28.02 -29.96 0.55
C GLY A 780 27.57 -30.66 1.83
N GLN A 781 27.04 -29.94 2.82
CA GLN A 781 26.54 -30.52 4.08
C GLN A 781 25.22 -31.30 3.87
N ARG A 782 25.32 -32.51 3.30
CA ARG A 782 24.24 -33.51 3.28
C ARG A 782 23.83 -33.87 4.71
N GLY A 783 22.65 -33.41 5.13
CA GLY A 783 21.81 -34.01 6.18
C GLY A 783 22.50 -34.35 7.51
N GLY A 784 22.81 -33.36 8.34
CA GLY A 784 23.35 -33.51 9.71
C GLY A 784 22.42 -34.19 10.73
N ALA A 785 21.43 -34.99 10.31
CA ALA A 785 20.46 -35.66 11.18
C ALA A 785 21.04 -36.84 11.99
N ARG A 786 22.26 -37.29 11.70
CA ARG A 786 22.91 -38.43 12.41
C ARG A 786 23.83 -38.05 13.57
N ARG A 787 24.21 -36.78 13.77
CA ARG A 787 25.17 -36.39 14.84
C ARG A 787 24.53 -35.82 16.12
N LEU A 788 23.27 -35.38 16.08
CA LEU A 788 22.59 -34.83 17.26
C LEU A 788 21.96 -35.92 18.17
N LEU A 789 22.10 -37.21 17.83
CA LEU A 789 21.58 -38.34 18.61
C LEU A 789 22.65 -39.11 19.41
N SER A 790 23.93 -38.72 19.32
CA SER A 790 25.04 -39.40 20.04
C SER A 790 25.55 -38.66 21.29
N GLU A 791 25.07 -37.45 21.57
CA GLU A 791 25.52 -36.65 22.73
C GLU A 791 24.49 -36.56 23.87
N SER A 792 23.39 -37.33 23.81
CA SER A 792 22.35 -37.40 24.85
C SER A 792 22.29 -38.72 25.62
N SER A 793 23.33 -39.56 25.55
CA SER A 793 23.43 -40.82 26.31
C SER A 793 24.77 -40.92 27.05
N GLY A 794 24.84 -40.32 28.25
CA GLY A 794 26.02 -40.39 29.11
C GLY A 794 26.18 -41.75 29.77
N ILE A 795 26.94 -42.66 29.15
CA ILE A 795 27.52 -43.85 29.80
C ILE A 795 28.96 -44.04 29.27
N PRO A 796 30.00 -44.06 30.13
CA PRO A 796 31.36 -44.39 29.71
C PRO A 796 31.62 -45.90 29.83
N GLY A 797 32.03 -46.58 28.75
CA GLY A 797 32.41 -48.00 28.86
C GLY A 797 32.73 -48.78 27.57
N GLN A 798 34.03 -48.85 27.24
CA GLN A 798 34.74 -49.89 26.46
C GLN A 798 34.38 -50.19 24.98
N PRO A 799 35.38 -50.63 24.18
CA PRO A 799 35.21 -51.01 22.78
C PRO A 799 34.94 -52.52 22.61
N VAL A 800 34.21 -52.90 21.56
CA VAL A 800 34.15 -54.29 21.07
C VAL A 800 34.29 -54.31 19.54
N ASP A 801 34.98 -55.34 19.07
CA ASP A 801 35.55 -55.56 17.75
C ASP A 801 34.54 -56.15 16.73
N ASP A 802 34.97 -56.25 15.47
CA ASP A 802 34.23 -56.76 14.32
C ASP A 802 33.85 -58.26 14.40
N LYS A 803 32.89 -58.64 13.53
CA LYS A 803 32.40 -59.99 13.15
C LYS A 803 31.22 -60.58 13.96
N GLN A 804 30.07 -60.70 13.31
CA GLN A 804 29.65 -61.99 12.71
C GLN A 804 28.45 -61.87 11.76
N GLU A 805 28.37 -62.84 10.84
CA GLU A 805 27.51 -62.90 9.66
C GLU A 805 26.08 -63.46 9.88
N HIS A 806 25.20 -63.10 8.93
CA HIS A 806 24.24 -63.97 8.20
C HIS A 806 22.76 -64.19 8.64
N TYR A 807 21.93 -64.25 7.58
CA TYR A 807 20.55 -64.75 7.39
C TYR A 807 19.37 -64.09 8.15
N TYR A 808 18.55 -63.32 7.43
CA TYR A 808 17.41 -63.87 6.65
C TYR A 808 16.93 -62.88 5.56
N THR A 809 16.26 -63.41 4.53
CA THR A 809 15.76 -62.67 3.35
C THR A 809 14.32 -62.19 3.51
N ASP A 810 13.96 -61.06 2.91
CA ASP A 810 12.92 -61.07 1.86
C ASP A 810 12.91 -59.82 0.96
N LYS A 811 12.27 -59.94 -0.20
CA LYS A 811 12.31 -58.98 -1.33
C LYS A 811 11.21 -57.93 -1.27
N GLU A 812 11.55 -56.65 -1.46
CA GLU A 812 10.82 -55.70 -2.33
C GLU A 812 11.54 -54.33 -2.39
N SER A 813 12.61 -54.22 -3.18
CA SER A 813 13.24 -52.94 -3.53
C SER A 813 14.05 -53.05 -4.83
N ALA A 814 13.45 -52.67 -5.96
CA ALA A 814 14.14 -52.62 -7.26
C ALA A 814 13.72 -51.42 -8.16
N ASP A 815 12.66 -50.68 -7.80
CA ASP A 815 12.16 -49.53 -8.58
C ASP A 815 12.41 -48.15 -7.93
N THR A 816 12.98 -48.09 -6.72
CA THR A 816 13.32 -46.81 -6.04
C THR A 816 14.58 -46.17 -6.59
N ASP A 817 15.61 -46.96 -6.92
CA ASP A 817 16.95 -46.42 -7.15
C ASP A 817 17.08 -45.71 -8.51
N ARG A 818 16.25 -46.07 -9.49
CA ARG A 818 16.22 -45.41 -10.82
C ARG A 818 15.45 -44.09 -10.85
N LEU A 819 14.62 -43.81 -9.84
CA LEU A 819 13.95 -42.51 -9.70
C LEU A 819 14.81 -41.48 -8.98
N GLN A 820 15.91 -41.90 -8.35
CA GLN A 820 16.75 -41.02 -7.55
C GLN A 820 17.85 -40.32 -8.37
N GLU A 821 18.39 -40.96 -9.41
CA GLU A 821 19.35 -40.33 -10.34
C GLU A 821 18.73 -39.17 -11.14
N HIS A 822 17.42 -39.19 -11.39
CA HIS A 822 16.75 -38.14 -12.17
C HIS A 822 16.54 -36.82 -11.40
N ASN A 823 16.79 -36.81 -10.08
CA ASN A 823 16.70 -35.64 -9.20
C ASN A 823 18.07 -34.95 -8.95
N GLU A 824 19.18 -35.42 -9.53
CA GLU A 824 20.49 -34.77 -9.40
C GLU A 824 20.84 -33.83 -10.59
N ALA A 825 19.87 -33.57 -11.49
CA ALA A 825 20.05 -32.75 -12.70
C ALA A 825 19.03 -31.60 -12.88
N ALA A 826 18.31 -31.22 -11.82
CA ALA A 826 17.39 -30.08 -11.77
C ALA A 826 17.53 -29.33 -10.44
#